data_AF-A0A6P8ZV25-F1
#
_entry.id   AF-A0A6P8ZV25-F1
#
_cell.length_a   1.000
_cell.length_b   1.000
_cell.length_c   1.000
_cell.angle_alpha   90.00
_cell.angle_beta   90.00
_cell.angle_gamma   90.00
#
_symmetry.space_group_name_H-M   'P 1'
#
loop_
_entity.id
_entity.type
_entity.pdbx_description
1 polymer ?
#
loop_
_entity_poly.entity_id
_entity_poly.type
_entity_poly.pdbx_seq_one_letter_code
_entity_poly.pdbx_strand_id
1 'polypeptide(L)'
;MSVQNLGDFKMDGNMMTKFKLKCVLLELLKSDYKVTDDTILEKLISHLSDKATGSQIIDVPLCVAWSRSVVLSWNQGQTSSSVVCFALRLSAIIVEDENNFISIQKAVSPEIPGIECLGHSNTTCVFLQLLRDVCLSTTKSAANFSVKCALVQFLSSLLKHSSGRQWLMNTGLWKEVHEMTLGDSSIYVVREGRRFLSALLNNMVSLQEAEPVLACILEPFLSMTLVPELPLDTPRVIASLYLISDILDSSFLTSDPKTNVIKSLVAQLVCNPTSTIIPKCLEVLKQTKSEEMEELLAKIAVFMYILDTVKDGQKHQPLEIKAICIKILDVFSELINKGSVENVLKLCVLCHNQWAYVARIQRKDEDTTCVLAGDAKQYRFEDQLLCLQLSPIFCCLLTVPSENDKELYLYKLFYKICFESQRLVFSFRNMVLKLEQLHIWLAMSARYVMHLAHVLSLERAVLVFQSFIYVLKHFVLCAESETKQGGWGGEFRQSHHSTLLVAILDGLANLVRTHRITWRESVESLCLLTLAQELLDNPAFSSKVGLVVQALHLIQLCIENFMPPNLALLTNSLSGTSFDQLGTLIFKRLHDPHWEVRDSSLEVLITLATISNSKYPLFQDLILDNKLCEVVVHLALNDAESYVCASATKCLTAMVRVDRLWNEELMDKDLVNKMIGLLNGESEGVLRREASLLLCEVFKHRKVQSDLLHKMCITMANVVLSDLHWEVKVNALNFWQLIIDHRMNDQGMIDGVFPQVTFSKEHRKIINLTPAAIQERLRKVLVELSQNGCLHVLLETIQKDEDLEVVKKASQIITSLSGVLERHGLLEPKNVSAPSPTSSEAPPASNLNHLSSPSNQSNYTSESPNSLCEKDITSTSIGDFNTNFDSAKSQDFNSFQNSDKPAKSILDLDPQGMGFAVLDEELGLDFPNMTPADQDQVIDSILNDRDINLLAKVYLGTGTELPGRQGPETKISKPIRPLVILNSDEFLRQLVTLQVDELVKERTRWIKDTEGNLETLLDDMLIARAIPCEGEDDCNAMDCY
;
A
#
# COMPACT_ATOMS: atom_id res chain seq x y z
N MET A 1 -18.10 -21.97 -43.10
CA MET A 1 -17.61 -21.12 -44.21
C MET A 1 -16.24 -20.61 -43.80
N SER A 2 -15.26 -20.59 -44.70
CA SER A 2 -13.91 -20.07 -44.42
C SER A 2 -13.92 -18.53 -44.35
N VAL A 3 -13.02 -17.98 -43.53
CA VAL A 3 -12.93 -16.54 -43.20
C VAL A 3 -12.59 -15.65 -44.41
N GLN A 4 -12.13 -16.23 -45.53
CA GLN A 4 -11.65 -15.50 -46.72
C GLN A 4 -12.75 -14.84 -47.59
N ASN A 5 -14.05 -15.08 -47.35
CA ASN A 5 -15.14 -14.60 -48.22
C ASN A 5 -16.01 -13.47 -47.61
N LEU A 6 -15.48 -12.67 -46.68
CA LEU A 6 -16.20 -11.59 -45.99
C LEU A 6 -15.88 -10.17 -46.50
N GLY A 7 -15.27 -10.03 -47.67
CA GLY A 7 -14.74 -8.75 -48.18
C GLY A 7 -15.75 -7.64 -48.55
N ASP A 8 -17.04 -7.97 -48.77
CA ASP A 8 -18.01 -7.05 -49.40
C ASP A 8 -19.22 -6.66 -48.53
N PHE A 9 -19.18 -6.87 -47.21
CA PHE A 9 -20.17 -6.31 -46.29
C PHE A 9 -19.52 -5.38 -45.25
N LYS A 10 -19.82 -4.08 -45.33
CA LYS A 10 -19.62 -3.14 -44.22
C LYS A 10 -20.57 -3.50 -43.08
N MET A 11 -20.13 -4.38 -42.19
CA MET A 11 -20.75 -4.58 -40.88
C MET A 11 -20.22 -3.51 -39.91
N ASP A 12 -21.07 -3.01 -39.02
CA ASP A 12 -20.64 -2.19 -37.87
C ASP A 12 -19.66 -3.01 -37.00
N GLY A 13 -18.69 -2.35 -36.34
CA GLY A 13 -17.68 -3.02 -35.51
C GLY A 13 -18.30 -3.99 -34.49
N ASN A 14 -19.32 -3.54 -33.75
CA ASN A 14 -20.08 -4.37 -32.81
C ASN A 14 -20.70 -5.63 -33.45
N MET A 15 -21.05 -5.61 -34.74
CA MET A 15 -21.61 -6.77 -35.45
C MET A 15 -20.51 -7.76 -35.86
N MET A 16 -19.32 -7.28 -36.24
CA MET A 16 -18.16 -8.12 -36.49
C MET A 16 -17.67 -8.80 -35.20
N THR A 17 -17.59 -8.06 -34.09
CA THR A 17 -17.16 -8.58 -32.78
C THR A 17 -18.13 -9.64 -32.24
N LYS A 18 -19.45 -9.46 -32.47
CA LYS A 18 -20.46 -10.52 -32.24
C LYS A 18 -20.22 -11.78 -33.07
N PHE A 19 -19.89 -11.61 -34.35
CA PHE A 19 -19.62 -12.74 -35.24
C PHE A 19 -18.35 -13.50 -34.81
N LYS A 20 -17.26 -12.78 -34.49
CA LYS A 20 -16.03 -13.35 -33.93
C LYS A 20 -16.31 -14.13 -32.62
N LEU A 21 -17.03 -13.53 -31.67
CA LEU A 21 -17.43 -14.20 -30.42
C LEU A 21 -18.25 -15.49 -30.71
N LYS A 22 -19.22 -15.44 -31.64
CA LYS A 22 -19.96 -16.64 -32.06
C LYS A 22 -19.04 -17.74 -32.60
N CYS A 23 -18.03 -17.38 -33.39
CA CYS A 23 -17.04 -18.34 -33.89
C CYS A 23 -16.22 -18.95 -32.74
N VAL A 24 -15.68 -18.14 -31.83
CA VAL A 24 -14.93 -18.63 -30.65
C VAL A 24 -15.77 -19.59 -29.80
N LEU A 25 -17.03 -19.25 -29.52
CA LEU A 25 -17.95 -20.13 -28.80
C LEU A 25 -18.15 -21.48 -29.54
N LEU A 26 -18.34 -21.46 -30.86
CA LEU A 26 -18.47 -22.71 -31.64
C LEU A 26 -17.18 -23.55 -31.66
N GLU A 27 -16.00 -22.93 -31.62
CA GLU A 27 -14.73 -23.65 -31.49
C GLU A 27 -14.59 -24.33 -30.11
N LEU A 28 -14.99 -23.64 -29.03
CA LEU A 28 -14.99 -24.17 -27.65
C LEU A 28 -15.93 -25.38 -27.43
N LEU A 29 -16.85 -25.69 -28.37
CA LEU A 29 -17.68 -26.90 -28.32
C LEU A 29 -17.02 -28.15 -28.91
N LYS A 30 -15.89 -28.02 -29.62
CA LYS A 30 -15.26 -29.16 -30.29
C LYS A 30 -14.43 -29.96 -29.30
N SER A 31 -14.52 -31.29 -29.39
CA SER A 31 -13.80 -32.22 -28.52
C SER A 31 -12.27 -32.23 -28.71
N ASP A 32 -11.77 -31.53 -29.72
CA ASP A 32 -10.34 -31.36 -30.01
C ASP A 32 -9.74 -30.06 -29.46
N TYR A 33 -10.57 -29.13 -28.95
CA TYR A 33 -10.12 -27.83 -28.47
C TYR A 33 -9.50 -27.94 -27.07
N LYS A 34 -8.17 -27.86 -26.99
CA LYS A 34 -7.45 -27.63 -25.72
C LYS A 34 -7.23 -26.14 -25.53
N VAL A 35 -7.67 -25.62 -24.39
CA VAL A 35 -7.26 -24.31 -23.89
C VAL A 35 -5.78 -24.44 -23.48
N THR A 36 -4.89 -23.74 -24.18
CA THR A 36 -3.44 -23.76 -23.89
C THR A 36 -3.06 -22.87 -22.72
N ASP A 37 -3.81 -21.78 -22.49
CA ASP A 37 -3.67 -20.88 -21.35
C ASP A 37 -5.06 -20.51 -20.80
N ASP A 38 -5.34 -20.89 -19.55
CA ASP A 38 -6.60 -20.58 -18.86
C ASP A 38 -6.80 -19.06 -18.65
N THR A 39 -5.74 -18.23 -18.67
CA THR A 39 -5.89 -16.76 -18.54
C THR A 39 -6.64 -16.13 -19.72
N ILE A 40 -6.65 -16.76 -20.89
CA ILE A 40 -7.37 -16.27 -22.08
C ILE A 40 -8.88 -16.25 -21.83
N LEU A 41 -9.42 -17.30 -21.22
CA LEU A 41 -10.85 -17.38 -20.86
C LEU A 41 -11.22 -16.40 -19.74
N GLU A 42 -10.31 -16.16 -18.80
CA GLU A 42 -10.47 -15.15 -17.74
C GLU A 42 -10.48 -13.72 -18.32
N LYS A 43 -9.55 -13.39 -19.23
CA LYS A 43 -9.53 -12.11 -19.98
C LYS A 43 -10.82 -11.91 -20.75
N LEU A 44 -11.30 -12.93 -21.46
CA LEU A 44 -12.56 -12.88 -22.22
C LEU A 44 -13.77 -12.65 -21.29
N ILE A 45 -13.85 -13.33 -20.14
CA ILE A 45 -14.89 -13.06 -19.12
C ILE A 45 -14.81 -11.63 -18.59
N SER A 46 -13.61 -11.08 -18.37
CA SER A 46 -13.42 -9.70 -17.90
C SER A 46 -14.02 -8.68 -18.88
N HIS A 47 -13.71 -8.80 -20.18
CA HIS A 47 -14.30 -7.94 -21.23
C HIS A 47 -15.82 -8.11 -21.36
N LEU A 48 -16.34 -9.34 -21.28
CA LEU A 48 -17.78 -9.60 -21.34
C LEU A 48 -18.54 -9.13 -20.09
N SER A 49 -17.85 -8.96 -18.96
CA SER A 49 -18.41 -8.47 -17.70
C SER A 49 -18.54 -6.93 -17.64
N ASP A 50 -17.86 -6.19 -18.52
CA ASP A 50 -18.00 -4.74 -18.57
C ASP A 50 -19.41 -4.33 -19.03
N LYS A 51 -20.06 -3.50 -18.22
CA LYS A 51 -21.43 -3.03 -18.45
C LYS A 51 -21.52 -2.06 -19.64
N ALA A 52 -20.42 -1.37 -20.00
CA ALA A 52 -20.41 -0.42 -21.11
C ALA A 52 -20.26 -1.11 -22.49
N THR A 53 -19.38 -2.11 -22.60
CA THR A 53 -19.04 -2.80 -23.85
C THR A 53 -19.65 -4.19 -23.98
N GLY A 54 -19.46 -5.07 -22.98
CA GLY A 54 -19.92 -6.47 -23.00
C GLY A 54 -21.43 -6.62 -23.18
N SER A 55 -22.22 -5.76 -22.53
CA SER A 55 -23.70 -5.75 -22.63
C SER A 55 -24.23 -5.53 -24.06
N GLN A 56 -23.46 -4.84 -24.91
CA GLN A 56 -23.84 -4.63 -26.32
C GLN A 56 -23.49 -5.84 -27.20
N ILE A 57 -22.51 -6.65 -26.78
CA ILE A 57 -21.90 -7.74 -27.55
C ILE A 57 -22.56 -9.10 -27.23
N ILE A 58 -22.99 -9.34 -25.98
CA ILE A 58 -23.64 -10.59 -25.59
C ILE A 58 -24.99 -10.77 -26.31
N ASP A 59 -25.06 -11.77 -27.19
CA ASP A 59 -26.31 -12.28 -27.76
C ASP A 59 -26.89 -13.34 -26.78
N VAL A 60 -27.86 -12.93 -25.96
CA VAL A 60 -28.42 -13.77 -24.89
C VAL A 60 -28.98 -15.11 -25.41
N PRO A 61 -29.86 -15.15 -26.44
CA PRO A 61 -30.29 -16.41 -27.06
C PRO A 61 -29.14 -17.32 -27.51
N LEU A 62 -28.13 -16.78 -28.17
CA LEU A 62 -26.97 -17.54 -28.63
C LEU A 62 -26.16 -18.12 -27.47
N CYS A 63 -25.78 -17.27 -26.50
CA CYS A 63 -24.96 -17.67 -25.37
C CYS A 63 -25.67 -18.69 -24.47
N VAL A 64 -26.99 -18.58 -24.28
CA VAL A 64 -27.78 -19.56 -23.51
C VAL A 64 -27.88 -20.91 -24.24
N ALA A 65 -28.08 -20.91 -25.57
CA ALA A 65 -28.05 -22.13 -26.36
C ALA A 65 -26.68 -22.81 -26.33
N TRP A 66 -25.60 -22.02 -26.41
CA TRP A 66 -24.23 -22.49 -26.31
C TRP A 66 -23.91 -23.08 -24.93
N SER A 67 -24.17 -22.36 -23.84
CA SER A 67 -23.95 -22.84 -22.47
C SER A 67 -24.74 -24.12 -22.17
N ARG A 68 -25.96 -24.27 -22.74
CA ARG A 68 -26.73 -25.51 -22.64
C ARG A 68 -26.01 -26.70 -23.30
N SER A 69 -25.39 -26.50 -24.45
CA SER A 69 -24.61 -27.54 -25.14
C SER A 69 -23.37 -27.94 -24.34
N VAL A 70 -22.63 -26.97 -23.78
CA VAL A 70 -21.49 -27.24 -22.86
C VAL A 70 -21.94 -28.09 -21.66
N VAL A 71 -23.04 -27.71 -21.01
CA VAL A 71 -23.58 -28.39 -19.82
C VAL A 71 -24.06 -29.82 -20.15
N LEU A 72 -24.63 -30.03 -21.34
CA LEU A 72 -25.00 -31.37 -21.82
C LEU A 72 -23.78 -32.26 -22.09
N SER A 73 -22.75 -31.71 -22.72
CA SER A 73 -21.51 -32.43 -23.04
C SER A 73 -20.68 -32.75 -21.79
N TRP A 74 -20.69 -31.87 -20.78
CA TRP A 74 -20.10 -32.14 -19.46
C TRP A 74 -20.74 -33.34 -18.76
N ASN A 75 -22.07 -33.44 -18.76
CA ASN A 75 -22.79 -34.60 -18.21
C ASN A 75 -22.50 -35.92 -18.96
N GLN A 76 -21.95 -35.83 -20.18
CA GLN A 76 -21.51 -36.98 -20.97
C GLN A 76 -19.99 -37.25 -20.84
N GLY A 77 -19.26 -36.45 -20.05
CA GLY A 77 -17.81 -36.56 -19.87
C GLY A 77 -16.97 -36.07 -21.06
N GLN A 78 -17.53 -35.23 -21.94
CA GLN A 78 -16.95 -34.86 -23.23
C GLN A 78 -16.38 -33.43 -23.28
N THR A 79 -16.22 -32.74 -22.15
CA THR A 79 -15.82 -31.31 -22.11
C THR A 79 -14.86 -31.04 -20.95
N SER A 80 -13.92 -30.11 -21.14
CA SER A 80 -12.97 -29.72 -20.09
C SER A 80 -13.63 -28.91 -18.97
N SER A 81 -13.02 -28.95 -17.78
CA SER A 81 -13.43 -28.13 -16.64
C SER A 81 -13.33 -26.63 -16.94
N SER A 82 -12.31 -26.17 -17.69
CA SER A 82 -12.12 -24.75 -18.06
C SER A 82 -13.26 -24.20 -18.92
N VAL A 83 -13.73 -24.95 -19.93
CA VAL A 83 -14.88 -24.55 -20.77
C VAL A 83 -16.18 -24.52 -19.96
N VAL A 84 -16.39 -25.46 -19.04
CA VAL A 84 -17.56 -25.47 -18.15
C VAL A 84 -17.52 -24.31 -17.15
N CYS A 85 -16.35 -24.00 -16.57
CA CYS A 85 -16.15 -22.82 -15.73
C CYS A 85 -16.51 -21.53 -16.48
N PHE A 86 -15.99 -21.35 -17.71
CA PHE A 86 -16.33 -20.21 -18.55
C PHE A 86 -17.84 -20.15 -18.85
N ALA A 87 -18.48 -21.27 -19.19
CA ALA A 87 -19.92 -21.31 -19.45
C ALA A 87 -20.77 -20.98 -18.22
N LEU A 88 -20.38 -21.43 -17.02
CA LEU A 88 -21.04 -21.07 -15.77
C LEU A 88 -20.91 -19.56 -15.47
N ARG A 89 -19.72 -18.98 -15.65
CA ARG A 89 -19.48 -17.54 -15.43
C ARG A 89 -20.16 -16.66 -16.48
N LEU A 90 -20.14 -17.03 -17.76
CA LEU A 90 -20.92 -16.36 -18.80
C LEU A 90 -22.42 -16.40 -18.49
N SER A 91 -22.91 -17.57 -18.03
CA SER A 91 -24.30 -17.70 -17.57
C SER A 91 -24.57 -16.81 -16.35
N ALA A 92 -23.60 -16.63 -15.44
CA ALA A 92 -23.71 -15.78 -14.25
C ALA A 92 -23.86 -14.29 -14.60
N ILE A 93 -23.20 -13.82 -15.66
CA ILE A 93 -23.38 -12.47 -16.21
C ILE A 93 -24.79 -12.31 -16.81
N ILE A 94 -25.25 -13.31 -17.57
CA ILE A 94 -26.56 -13.25 -18.25
C ILE A 94 -27.73 -13.23 -17.25
N VAL A 95 -27.68 -14.08 -16.22
CA VAL A 95 -28.77 -14.18 -15.21
C VAL A 95 -28.73 -13.10 -14.12
N GLU A 96 -27.76 -12.17 -14.17
CA GLU A 96 -27.73 -10.97 -13.31
C GLU A 96 -28.94 -10.05 -13.59
N ASP A 97 -29.43 -10.00 -14.83
CA ASP A 97 -30.67 -9.31 -15.19
C ASP A 97 -31.89 -10.22 -14.93
N GLU A 98 -32.83 -9.73 -14.12
CA GLU A 98 -34.07 -10.44 -13.77
C GLU A 98 -34.92 -10.75 -15.02
N ASN A 99 -34.90 -9.89 -16.05
CA ASN A 99 -35.64 -10.13 -17.30
C ASN A 99 -35.03 -11.27 -18.11
N ASN A 100 -33.69 -11.35 -18.18
CA ASN A 100 -33.00 -12.46 -18.82
C ASN A 100 -33.27 -13.76 -18.07
N PHE A 101 -33.17 -13.76 -16.73
CA PHE A 101 -33.50 -14.93 -15.92
C PHE A 101 -34.94 -15.42 -16.14
N ILE A 102 -35.93 -14.51 -16.08
CA ILE A 102 -37.34 -14.83 -16.31
C ILE A 102 -37.59 -15.31 -17.75
N SER A 103 -36.90 -14.75 -18.75
CA SER A 103 -37.04 -15.18 -20.15
C SER A 103 -36.49 -16.59 -20.36
N ILE A 104 -35.30 -16.89 -19.80
CA ILE A 104 -34.68 -18.24 -19.83
C ILE A 104 -35.57 -19.27 -19.12
N GLN A 105 -36.24 -18.90 -18.03
CA GLN A 105 -37.19 -19.77 -17.32
C GLN A 105 -38.45 -20.07 -18.15
N LYS A 106 -38.91 -19.13 -18.98
CA LYS A 106 -40.17 -19.22 -19.76
C LYS A 106 -39.96 -19.68 -21.22
N ALA A 107 -38.75 -19.59 -21.75
CA ALA A 107 -38.48 -19.81 -23.17
C ALA A 107 -38.67 -21.27 -23.59
N VAL A 108 -39.35 -21.44 -24.73
CA VAL A 108 -39.20 -22.61 -25.60
C VAL A 108 -38.12 -22.23 -26.63
N SER A 109 -37.09 -23.05 -26.77
CA SER A 109 -35.90 -22.68 -27.55
C SER A 109 -36.20 -22.48 -29.04
N PRO A 110 -35.76 -21.37 -29.67
CA PRO A 110 -35.70 -21.28 -31.13
C PRO A 110 -34.56 -22.14 -31.67
N GLU A 111 -34.75 -22.72 -32.86
CA GLU A 111 -33.72 -23.50 -33.54
C GLU A 111 -32.60 -22.58 -34.08
N ILE A 112 -31.43 -22.74 -33.45
CA ILE A 112 -30.06 -22.30 -33.77
C ILE A 112 -29.33 -22.95 -34.97
N PRO A 113 -29.30 -22.50 -36.24
CA PRO A 113 -28.50 -23.18 -37.24
C PRO A 113 -27.01 -23.25 -36.85
N GLY A 114 -26.46 -24.47 -36.74
CA GLY A 114 -25.10 -24.75 -36.28
C GLY A 114 -24.94 -25.06 -34.79
N ILE A 115 -26.01 -24.98 -33.97
CA ILE A 115 -26.06 -25.47 -32.58
C ILE A 115 -27.24 -26.47 -32.48
N GLU A 116 -27.14 -27.57 -33.22
CA GLU A 116 -28.21 -28.57 -33.31
C GLU A 116 -28.22 -29.46 -32.06
N CYS A 117 -29.28 -29.37 -31.26
CA CYS A 117 -29.48 -30.18 -30.08
C CYS A 117 -30.05 -31.56 -30.45
N LEU A 118 -29.31 -32.63 -30.16
CA LEU A 118 -29.83 -34.00 -30.18
C LEU A 118 -30.87 -34.19 -29.05
N GLY A 119 -32.16 -34.11 -29.37
CA GLY A 119 -33.24 -34.57 -28.49
C GLY A 119 -34.52 -33.74 -28.53
N HIS A 120 -35.57 -34.29 -29.15
CA HIS A 120 -36.92 -33.70 -29.12
C HIS A 120 -37.59 -33.99 -27.76
N SER A 121 -37.78 -32.98 -26.91
CA SER A 121 -38.74 -33.05 -25.80
C SER A 121 -39.38 -31.69 -25.51
N ASN A 122 -40.70 -31.63 -25.61
CA ASN A 122 -41.50 -30.45 -25.28
C ASN A 122 -41.62 -30.32 -23.75
N THR A 123 -40.67 -29.64 -23.12
CA THR A 123 -40.80 -29.17 -21.73
C THR A 123 -40.05 -27.85 -21.54
N THR A 124 -40.72 -26.88 -20.93
CA THR A 124 -40.12 -25.62 -20.50
C THR A 124 -39.07 -25.87 -19.41
N CYS A 125 -38.07 -24.99 -19.27
CA CYS A 125 -37.07 -24.98 -18.18
C CYS A 125 -35.93 -26.05 -18.21
N VAL A 126 -35.63 -26.67 -19.37
CA VAL A 126 -34.56 -27.69 -19.46
C VAL A 126 -33.16 -27.15 -19.10
N PHE A 127 -32.81 -25.90 -19.43
CA PHE A 127 -31.48 -25.34 -19.14
C PHE A 127 -31.19 -25.19 -17.63
N LEU A 128 -32.12 -24.61 -16.87
CA LEU A 128 -31.95 -24.46 -15.42
C LEU A 128 -32.04 -25.80 -14.68
N GLN A 129 -32.79 -26.76 -15.20
CA GLN A 129 -32.81 -28.13 -14.68
C GLN A 129 -31.50 -28.87 -14.99
N LEU A 130 -30.93 -28.72 -16.19
CA LEU A 130 -29.61 -29.27 -16.53
C LEU A 130 -28.49 -28.68 -15.68
N LEU A 131 -28.52 -27.36 -15.42
CA LEU A 131 -27.58 -26.74 -14.48
C LEU A 131 -27.74 -27.31 -13.08
N ARG A 132 -28.97 -27.54 -12.60
CA ARG A 132 -29.24 -28.22 -11.33
C ARG A 132 -28.72 -29.66 -11.32
N ASP A 133 -28.84 -30.39 -12.41
CA ASP A 133 -28.33 -31.77 -12.52
C ASP A 133 -26.79 -31.76 -12.52
N VAL A 134 -26.15 -30.75 -13.12
CA VAL A 134 -24.71 -30.48 -12.99
C VAL A 134 -24.33 -30.07 -11.56
N CYS A 135 -25.14 -29.30 -10.84
CA CYS A 135 -24.91 -29.04 -9.42
C CYS A 135 -24.82 -30.37 -8.65
N LEU A 136 -25.85 -31.22 -8.80
CA LEU A 136 -26.02 -32.45 -8.01
C LEU A 136 -25.04 -33.57 -8.38
N SER A 137 -24.44 -33.53 -9.58
CA SER A 137 -23.35 -34.43 -9.98
C SER A 137 -21.98 -33.88 -9.56
N THR A 138 -21.77 -32.57 -9.68
CA THR A 138 -20.48 -31.92 -9.38
C THR A 138 -20.26 -31.74 -7.88
N THR A 139 -21.31 -31.55 -7.06
CA THR A 139 -21.19 -31.50 -5.58
C THR A 139 -20.53 -32.76 -5.02
N LYS A 140 -20.88 -33.92 -5.59
CA LYS A 140 -20.44 -35.25 -5.17
C LYS A 140 -19.07 -35.67 -5.70
N SER A 141 -18.51 -34.95 -6.66
CA SER A 141 -17.16 -35.21 -7.19
C SER A 141 -16.11 -34.42 -6.41
N ALA A 142 -15.13 -35.12 -5.84
CA ALA A 142 -14.04 -34.47 -5.11
C ALA A 142 -13.02 -33.75 -6.02
N ALA A 143 -12.98 -34.03 -7.32
CA ALA A 143 -11.90 -33.57 -8.21
C ALA A 143 -12.13 -32.20 -8.89
N ASN A 144 -13.33 -31.63 -8.82
CA ASN A 144 -13.77 -30.53 -9.71
C ASN A 144 -13.92 -29.16 -8.99
N PHE A 145 -12.90 -28.72 -8.24
CA PHE A 145 -12.99 -27.51 -7.40
C PHE A 145 -13.26 -26.22 -8.19
N SER A 146 -12.65 -26.03 -9.36
CA SER A 146 -12.85 -24.84 -10.20
C SER A 146 -14.30 -24.71 -10.66
N VAL A 147 -14.92 -25.83 -11.07
CA VAL A 147 -16.33 -25.91 -11.47
C VAL A 147 -17.25 -25.63 -10.28
N LYS A 148 -16.94 -26.14 -9.09
CA LYS A 148 -17.66 -25.81 -7.84
C LYS A 148 -17.61 -24.31 -7.52
N CYS A 149 -16.45 -23.67 -7.62
CA CYS A 149 -16.32 -22.21 -7.45
C CYS A 149 -17.14 -21.42 -8.48
N ALA A 150 -17.02 -21.76 -9.77
CA ALA A 150 -17.78 -21.10 -10.84
C ALA A 150 -19.30 -21.30 -10.67
N LEU A 151 -19.72 -22.44 -10.12
CA LEU A 151 -21.12 -22.70 -9.80
C LEU A 151 -21.62 -21.82 -8.65
N VAL A 152 -20.86 -21.68 -7.55
CA VAL A 152 -21.24 -20.81 -6.44
C VAL A 152 -21.30 -19.34 -6.88
N GLN A 153 -20.42 -18.92 -7.81
CA GLN A 153 -20.50 -17.59 -8.44
C GLN A 153 -21.78 -17.43 -9.28
N PHE A 154 -22.16 -18.42 -10.09
CA PHE A 154 -23.44 -18.43 -10.82
C PHE A 154 -24.65 -18.29 -9.88
N LEU A 155 -24.70 -19.07 -8.81
CA LEU A 155 -25.77 -18.99 -7.81
C LEU A 155 -25.77 -17.63 -7.09
N SER A 156 -24.60 -17.02 -6.89
CA SER A 156 -24.47 -15.68 -6.28
C SER A 156 -25.05 -14.57 -7.16
N SER A 157 -24.94 -14.65 -8.49
CA SER A 157 -25.60 -13.69 -9.40
C SER A 157 -27.12 -13.68 -9.25
N LEU A 158 -27.73 -14.84 -9.01
CA LEU A 158 -29.18 -14.97 -8.80
C LEU A 158 -29.68 -14.29 -7.51
N LEU A 159 -28.79 -13.96 -6.57
CA LEU A 159 -29.17 -13.25 -5.35
C LEU A 159 -29.53 -11.78 -5.59
N LYS A 160 -29.12 -11.20 -6.72
CA LYS A 160 -29.31 -9.76 -7.00
C LYS A 160 -30.77 -9.39 -7.28
N HIS A 161 -31.65 -10.35 -7.62
CA HIS A 161 -33.06 -10.12 -7.90
C HIS A 161 -34.02 -11.09 -7.19
N SER A 162 -35.29 -10.70 -7.09
CA SER A 162 -36.32 -11.44 -6.35
C SER A 162 -36.60 -12.82 -6.92
N SER A 163 -36.70 -12.92 -8.25
CA SER A 163 -37.06 -14.16 -8.94
C SER A 163 -36.01 -15.25 -8.75
N GLY A 164 -34.73 -14.89 -8.78
CA GLY A 164 -33.60 -15.79 -8.54
C GLY A 164 -33.56 -16.31 -7.10
N ARG A 165 -33.76 -15.43 -6.11
CA ARG A 165 -33.84 -15.81 -4.69
C ARG A 165 -34.96 -16.82 -4.42
N GLN A 166 -36.17 -16.57 -4.94
CA GLN A 166 -37.30 -17.52 -4.81
C GLN A 166 -37.00 -18.86 -5.48
N TRP A 167 -36.36 -18.86 -6.65
CA TRP A 167 -35.98 -20.09 -7.35
C TRP A 167 -34.92 -20.90 -6.58
N LEU A 168 -33.90 -20.24 -5.99
CA LEU A 168 -32.90 -20.90 -5.14
C LEU A 168 -33.53 -21.56 -3.91
N MET A 169 -34.48 -20.87 -3.25
CA MET A 169 -35.20 -21.42 -2.10
C MET A 169 -36.06 -22.63 -2.47
N ASN A 170 -36.82 -22.54 -3.57
CA ASN A 170 -37.70 -23.61 -4.04
C ASN A 170 -36.95 -24.84 -4.57
N THR A 171 -35.76 -24.66 -5.16
CA THR A 171 -34.93 -25.78 -5.66
C THR A 171 -34.11 -26.47 -4.58
N GLY A 172 -33.85 -25.78 -3.46
CA GLY A 172 -33.02 -26.27 -2.36
C GLY A 172 -31.51 -26.25 -2.63
N LEU A 173 -31.06 -25.67 -3.74
CA LEU A 173 -29.64 -25.67 -4.14
C LEU A 173 -28.71 -25.00 -3.11
N TRP A 174 -29.22 -24.09 -2.29
CA TRP A 174 -28.46 -23.50 -1.18
C TRP A 174 -28.01 -24.53 -0.13
N LYS A 175 -28.71 -25.66 0.02
CA LYS A 175 -28.33 -26.75 0.92
C LYS A 175 -27.12 -27.52 0.43
N GLU A 176 -26.98 -27.68 -0.89
CA GLU A 176 -25.80 -28.28 -1.51
C GLU A 176 -24.57 -27.39 -1.28
N VAL A 177 -24.71 -26.06 -1.41
CA VAL A 177 -23.64 -25.11 -1.09
C VAL A 177 -23.29 -25.13 0.40
N HIS A 178 -24.28 -25.29 1.29
CA HIS A 178 -24.04 -25.48 2.71
C HIS A 178 -23.23 -26.76 3.00
N GLU A 179 -23.58 -27.89 2.38
CA GLU A 179 -22.81 -29.13 2.52
C GLU A 179 -21.36 -28.97 1.99
N MET A 180 -21.14 -28.24 0.89
CA MET A 180 -19.78 -27.87 0.45
C MET A 180 -19.02 -27.10 1.55
N THR A 181 -19.66 -26.13 2.22
CA THR A 181 -18.98 -25.37 3.28
C THR A 181 -18.59 -26.21 4.50
N LEU A 182 -19.27 -27.35 4.74
CA LEU A 182 -19.01 -28.23 5.88
C LEU A 182 -17.98 -29.34 5.62
N GLY A 183 -17.64 -29.63 4.36
CA GLY A 183 -16.84 -30.83 4.05
C GLY A 183 -16.10 -30.86 2.71
N ASP A 184 -16.06 -29.77 1.94
CA ASP A 184 -15.20 -29.70 0.74
C ASP A 184 -13.73 -29.46 1.15
N SER A 185 -12.79 -30.14 0.49
CA SER A 185 -11.36 -30.01 0.77
C SER A 185 -10.74 -28.73 0.21
N SER A 186 -11.42 -28.00 -0.69
CA SER A 186 -10.92 -26.75 -1.24
C SER A 186 -11.34 -25.52 -0.43
N ILE A 187 -10.36 -24.86 0.18
CA ILE A 187 -10.53 -23.59 0.91
C ILE A 187 -11.21 -22.52 0.03
N TYR A 188 -10.96 -22.53 -1.29
CA TYR A 188 -11.59 -21.60 -2.23
C TYR A 188 -13.10 -21.85 -2.37
N VAL A 189 -13.52 -23.12 -2.49
CA VAL A 189 -14.93 -23.52 -2.58
C VAL A 189 -15.64 -23.18 -1.27
N VAL A 190 -15.04 -23.52 -0.12
CA VAL A 190 -15.59 -23.19 1.21
C VAL A 190 -15.75 -21.68 1.36
N ARG A 191 -14.73 -20.87 1.03
CA ARG A 191 -14.78 -19.41 1.17
C ARG A 191 -15.86 -18.77 0.30
N GLU A 192 -16.00 -19.17 -0.97
CA GLU A 192 -17.07 -18.67 -1.83
C GLU A 192 -18.46 -19.15 -1.34
N GLY A 193 -18.56 -20.39 -0.87
CA GLY A 193 -19.81 -20.92 -0.28
C GLY A 193 -20.27 -20.13 0.95
N ARG A 194 -19.35 -19.78 1.87
CA ARG A 194 -19.68 -18.96 3.05
C ARG A 194 -20.13 -17.55 2.65
N ARG A 195 -19.47 -16.93 1.66
CA ARG A 195 -19.89 -15.64 1.08
C ARG A 195 -21.28 -15.71 0.47
N PHE A 196 -21.57 -16.75 -0.32
CA PHE A 196 -22.90 -16.97 -0.91
C PHE A 196 -24.00 -17.12 0.16
N LEU A 197 -23.76 -17.91 1.21
CA LEU A 197 -24.77 -18.13 2.27
C LEU A 197 -25.00 -16.88 3.13
N SER A 198 -23.96 -16.13 3.46
CA SER A 198 -24.06 -14.81 4.09
C SER A 198 -24.85 -13.83 3.22
N ALA A 199 -24.53 -13.74 1.92
CA ALA A 199 -25.24 -12.89 0.98
C ALA A 199 -26.71 -13.31 0.78
N LEU A 200 -27.00 -14.61 0.74
CA LEU A 200 -28.35 -15.14 0.62
C LEU A 200 -29.21 -14.69 1.81
N LEU A 201 -28.72 -14.88 3.03
CA LEU A 201 -29.40 -14.46 4.26
C LEU A 201 -29.61 -12.94 4.33
N ASN A 202 -28.59 -12.14 3.99
CA ASN A 202 -28.68 -10.68 4.00
C ASN A 202 -29.66 -10.10 2.96
N ASN A 203 -30.00 -10.85 1.91
CA ASN A 203 -30.98 -10.45 0.89
C ASN A 203 -32.39 -11.02 1.11
N MET A 204 -32.66 -11.70 2.23
CA MET A 204 -34.00 -12.18 2.58
C MET A 204 -34.88 -11.06 3.15
N VAL A 205 -36.18 -11.11 2.85
CA VAL A 205 -37.13 -10.05 3.20
C VAL A 205 -37.97 -10.44 4.43
N SER A 206 -38.16 -11.74 4.71
CA SER A 206 -39.00 -12.21 5.80
C SER A 206 -38.29 -13.20 6.74
N LEU A 207 -38.59 -13.11 8.05
CA LEU A 207 -38.04 -14.01 9.07
C LEU A 207 -38.33 -15.49 8.75
N GLN A 208 -39.50 -15.78 8.16
CA GLN A 208 -39.95 -17.12 7.79
C GLN A 208 -39.09 -17.78 6.69
N GLU A 209 -38.45 -16.99 5.82
CA GLU A 209 -37.52 -17.49 4.80
C GLU A 209 -36.12 -17.74 5.39
N ALA A 210 -35.68 -16.89 6.32
CA ALA A 210 -34.34 -16.92 6.89
C ALA A 210 -34.15 -17.97 8.01
N GLU A 211 -35.18 -18.19 8.83
CA GLU A 211 -35.18 -19.16 9.94
C GLU A 211 -34.74 -20.59 9.51
N PRO A 212 -35.28 -21.22 8.44
CA PRO A 212 -34.86 -22.57 8.05
C PRO A 212 -33.43 -22.65 7.50
N VAL A 213 -32.91 -21.56 6.91
CA VAL A 213 -31.51 -21.50 6.45
C VAL A 213 -30.57 -21.36 7.64
N LEU A 214 -30.89 -20.45 8.56
CA LEU A 214 -30.12 -20.22 9.79
C LEU A 214 -30.12 -21.46 10.69
N ALA A 215 -31.27 -22.13 10.85
CA ALA A 215 -31.36 -23.38 11.61
C ALA A 215 -30.45 -24.48 11.02
N CYS A 216 -30.37 -24.59 9.69
CA CYS A 216 -29.47 -25.53 9.02
C CYS A 216 -27.99 -25.24 9.28
N ILE A 217 -27.61 -23.96 9.32
CA ILE A 217 -26.24 -23.49 9.57
C ILE A 217 -25.82 -23.67 11.03
N LEU A 218 -26.77 -23.49 11.96
CA LEU A 218 -26.55 -23.65 13.39
C LEU A 218 -26.57 -25.10 13.85
N GLU A 219 -27.22 -26.01 13.10
CA GLU A 219 -27.44 -27.40 13.51
C GLU A 219 -26.14 -28.12 13.94
N PRO A 220 -25.03 -28.13 13.18
CA PRO A 220 -23.82 -28.87 13.56
C PRO A 220 -23.24 -28.40 14.90
N PHE A 221 -23.36 -27.11 15.22
CA PHE A 221 -22.88 -26.54 16.49
C PHE A 221 -23.87 -26.77 17.65
N LEU A 222 -25.18 -26.66 17.40
CA LEU A 222 -26.21 -26.78 18.44
C LEU A 222 -26.51 -28.24 18.82
N SER A 223 -26.39 -29.19 17.89
CA SER A 223 -26.60 -30.63 18.15
C SER A 223 -25.41 -31.31 18.84
N MET A 224 -24.26 -30.64 18.92
CA MET A 224 -23.05 -31.15 19.56
C MET A 224 -23.27 -31.49 21.05
N THR A 225 -23.01 -32.75 21.40
CA THR A 225 -23.08 -33.25 22.78
C THR A 225 -21.80 -32.91 23.54
N LEU A 226 -21.97 -32.35 24.75
CA LEU A 226 -20.85 -31.99 25.63
C LEU A 226 -20.50 -33.19 26.52
N VAL A 227 -19.54 -33.99 26.05
CA VAL A 227 -19.02 -35.15 26.78
C VAL A 227 -17.50 -34.97 26.93
N PRO A 228 -16.92 -35.01 28.15
CA PRO A 228 -15.51 -34.69 28.39
C PRO A 228 -14.46 -35.53 27.63
N GLU A 229 -14.88 -36.65 27.04
CA GLU A 229 -14.01 -37.63 26.37
C GLU A 229 -14.05 -37.53 24.83
N LEU A 230 -14.95 -36.73 24.24
CA LEU A 230 -15.05 -36.56 22.79
C LEU A 230 -14.39 -35.25 22.30
N PRO A 231 -13.76 -35.24 21.12
CA PRO A 231 -13.32 -34.00 20.46
C PRO A 231 -14.55 -33.16 20.05
N LEU A 232 -14.56 -31.90 20.47
CA LEU A 232 -15.62 -30.93 20.17
C LEU A 232 -15.37 -30.20 18.83
N ASP A 233 -14.11 -30.17 18.42
CA ASP A 233 -13.51 -29.50 17.27
C ASP A 233 -13.63 -30.32 15.97
N THR A 234 -14.79 -30.96 15.74
CA THR A 234 -15.01 -31.66 14.47
C THR A 234 -15.01 -30.67 13.30
N PRO A 235 -14.49 -31.03 12.10
CA PRO A 235 -14.40 -30.11 10.97
C PRO A 235 -15.74 -29.45 10.59
N ARG A 236 -16.86 -30.17 10.72
CA ARG A 236 -18.21 -29.64 10.48
C ARG A 236 -18.62 -28.58 11.50
N VAL A 237 -18.25 -28.74 12.78
CA VAL A 237 -18.51 -27.73 13.82
C VAL A 237 -17.68 -26.48 13.58
N ILE A 238 -16.38 -26.64 13.28
CA ILE A 238 -15.48 -25.50 12.97
C ILE A 238 -15.97 -24.74 11.73
N ALA A 239 -16.37 -25.46 10.67
CA ALA A 239 -16.95 -24.87 9.48
C ALA A 239 -18.24 -24.08 9.76
N SER A 240 -19.17 -24.62 10.57
CA SER A 240 -20.35 -23.88 11.03
C SER A 240 -19.97 -22.64 11.83
N LEU A 241 -18.99 -22.72 12.74
CA LEU A 241 -18.53 -21.57 13.54
C LEU A 241 -17.93 -20.46 12.66
N TYR A 242 -17.13 -20.81 11.65
CA TYR A 242 -16.68 -19.85 10.64
C TYR A 242 -17.85 -19.19 9.90
N LEU A 243 -18.83 -19.97 9.47
CA LEU A 243 -19.99 -19.44 8.75
C LEU A 243 -20.84 -18.52 9.65
N ILE A 244 -21.04 -18.86 10.92
CA ILE A 244 -21.70 -17.99 11.91
C ILE A 244 -20.91 -16.70 12.11
N SER A 245 -19.58 -16.77 12.25
CA SER A 245 -18.69 -15.60 12.31
C SER A 245 -18.85 -14.69 11.09
N ASP A 246 -18.80 -15.25 9.87
CA ASP A 246 -18.87 -14.48 8.62
C ASP A 246 -20.27 -13.85 8.43
N ILE A 247 -21.34 -14.53 8.85
CA ILE A 247 -22.71 -14.00 8.88
C ILE A 247 -22.85 -12.82 9.85
N LEU A 248 -22.28 -12.95 11.07
CA LEU A 248 -22.31 -11.88 12.07
C LEU A 248 -21.51 -10.66 11.59
N ASP A 249 -20.31 -10.85 11.04
CA ASP A 249 -19.47 -9.77 10.52
C ASP A 249 -20.16 -9.05 9.34
N SER A 250 -20.75 -9.82 8.41
CA SER A 250 -21.54 -9.26 7.31
C SER A 250 -22.75 -8.45 7.78
N SER A 251 -23.32 -8.76 8.94
CA SER A 251 -24.44 -8.00 9.51
C SER A 251 -24.02 -6.59 9.92
N PHE A 252 -22.80 -6.39 10.43
CA PHE A 252 -22.26 -5.04 10.72
C PHE A 252 -22.08 -4.21 9.44
N LEU A 253 -21.73 -4.83 8.31
CA LEU A 253 -21.63 -4.17 7.00
C LEU A 253 -23.00 -3.69 6.47
N THR A 254 -24.12 -4.23 6.95
CA THR A 254 -25.48 -3.75 6.60
C THR A 254 -25.92 -2.50 7.37
N SER A 255 -25.04 -1.92 8.20
CA SER A 255 -25.32 -0.69 8.94
C SER A 255 -25.55 0.50 8.01
N ASP A 256 -26.63 1.23 8.23
CA ASP A 256 -26.90 2.49 7.54
C ASP A 256 -25.95 3.59 8.09
N PRO A 257 -25.04 4.17 7.28
CA PRO A 257 -24.00 5.06 7.77
C PRO A 257 -24.53 6.37 8.37
N LYS A 258 -25.80 6.74 8.12
CA LYS A 258 -26.43 7.93 8.71
C LYS A 258 -27.12 7.65 10.04
N THR A 259 -27.58 6.41 10.26
CA THR A 259 -28.40 6.06 11.43
C THR A 259 -27.70 5.09 12.39
N ASN A 260 -26.67 4.37 11.92
CA ASN A 260 -26.05 3.18 12.51
C ASN A 260 -27.03 2.03 12.82
N VAL A 261 -28.24 2.04 12.23
CA VAL A 261 -29.19 0.93 12.35
C VAL A 261 -28.67 -0.24 11.51
N ILE A 262 -28.47 -1.39 12.16
CA ILE A 262 -28.21 -2.65 11.47
C ILE A 262 -29.56 -3.20 11.01
N LYS A 263 -29.81 -3.17 9.69
CA LYS A 263 -31.05 -3.65 9.08
C LYS A 263 -31.05 -5.17 8.83
N SER A 264 -29.99 -5.87 9.25
CA SER A 264 -29.88 -7.33 9.13
C SER A 264 -31.00 -8.04 9.88
N LEU A 265 -31.87 -8.70 9.11
CA LEU A 265 -32.88 -9.65 9.58
C LEU A 265 -32.24 -10.77 10.42
N VAL A 266 -30.99 -11.15 10.09
CA VAL A 266 -30.23 -12.19 10.79
C VAL A 266 -29.82 -11.73 12.18
N ALA A 267 -29.47 -10.44 12.36
CA ALA A 267 -29.18 -9.90 13.68
C ALA A 267 -30.41 -9.97 14.61
N GLN A 268 -31.62 -9.80 14.09
CA GLN A 268 -32.86 -9.95 14.87
C GLN A 268 -33.12 -11.40 15.28
N LEU A 269 -32.85 -12.37 14.39
CA LEU A 269 -32.99 -13.81 14.70
C LEU A 269 -31.94 -14.29 15.70
N VAL A 270 -30.67 -13.94 15.48
CA VAL A 270 -29.54 -14.44 16.28
C VAL A 270 -29.53 -13.80 17.68
N CYS A 271 -29.85 -12.51 17.80
CA CYS A 271 -30.00 -11.80 19.08
C CYS A 271 -31.41 -11.90 19.69
N ASN A 272 -32.20 -12.91 19.33
CA ASN A 272 -33.45 -13.21 20.02
C ASN A 272 -33.13 -13.67 21.47
N PRO A 273 -33.78 -13.13 22.52
CA PRO A 273 -33.52 -13.52 23.91
C PRO A 273 -33.80 -15.01 24.24
N THR A 274 -34.47 -15.76 23.36
CA THR A 274 -34.61 -17.23 23.49
C THR A 274 -33.47 -18.03 22.83
N SER A 275 -32.51 -17.34 22.21
CA SER A 275 -31.36 -17.96 21.51
C SER A 275 -30.44 -18.71 22.47
N THR A 276 -30.28 -20.01 22.24
CA THR A 276 -29.36 -20.88 23.01
C THR A 276 -27.90 -20.71 22.60
N ILE A 277 -27.60 -19.89 21.57
CA ILE A 277 -26.27 -19.76 20.97
C ILE A 277 -25.25 -19.20 21.98
N ILE A 278 -25.51 -18.05 22.62
CA ILE A 278 -24.57 -17.47 23.61
C ILE A 278 -24.29 -18.45 24.78
N PRO A 279 -25.30 -19.01 25.47
CA PRO A 279 -25.06 -20.00 26.52
C PRO A 279 -24.20 -21.18 26.03
N LYS A 280 -24.52 -21.73 24.85
CA LYS A 280 -23.75 -22.82 24.25
C LYS A 280 -22.31 -22.40 23.94
N CYS A 281 -22.09 -21.22 23.36
CA CYS A 281 -20.74 -20.72 23.08
C CYS A 281 -19.89 -20.63 24.35
N LEU A 282 -20.43 -20.07 25.44
CA LEU A 282 -19.71 -19.97 26.72
C LEU A 282 -19.47 -21.34 27.39
N GLU A 283 -20.41 -22.27 27.25
CA GLU A 283 -20.29 -23.62 27.80
C GLU A 283 -19.24 -24.45 27.05
N VAL A 284 -19.19 -24.33 25.72
CA VAL A 284 -18.20 -24.98 24.86
C VAL A 284 -16.82 -24.35 25.02
N LEU A 285 -16.73 -23.01 25.12
CA LEU A 285 -15.46 -22.28 25.31
C LEU A 285 -14.71 -22.76 26.56
N LYS A 286 -15.44 -23.06 27.64
CA LYS A 286 -14.89 -23.64 28.88
C LYS A 286 -14.27 -25.03 28.70
N GLN A 287 -14.81 -25.83 27.77
CA GLN A 287 -14.46 -27.25 27.63
C GLN A 287 -13.48 -27.54 26.48
N THR A 288 -13.51 -26.75 25.41
CA THR A 288 -12.64 -26.97 24.24
C THR A 288 -11.15 -26.79 24.56
N LYS A 289 -10.31 -27.42 23.75
CA LYS A 289 -8.84 -27.31 23.77
C LYS A 289 -8.25 -26.82 22.44
N SER A 290 -9.11 -26.56 21.44
CA SER A 290 -8.69 -26.05 20.13
C SER A 290 -8.65 -24.52 20.18
N GLU A 291 -7.46 -23.94 20.01
CA GLU A 291 -7.26 -22.49 20.02
C GLU A 291 -8.08 -21.77 18.93
N GLU A 292 -8.25 -22.42 17.76
CA GLU A 292 -9.11 -21.96 16.67
C GLU A 292 -10.59 -21.91 17.10
N MET A 293 -11.06 -22.96 17.77
CA MET A 293 -12.42 -23.01 18.30
C MET A 293 -12.65 -21.94 19.39
N GLU A 294 -11.66 -21.72 20.26
CA GLU A 294 -11.70 -20.66 21.28
C GLU A 294 -11.83 -19.27 20.66
N GLU A 295 -11.03 -18.97 19.62
CA GLU A 295 -11.10 -17.71 18.88
C GLU A 295 -12.52 -17.49 18.32
N LEU A 296 -13.05 -18.48 17.60
CA LEU A 296 -14.35 -18.40 16.96
C LEU A 296 -15.49 -18.24 17.97
N LEU A 297 -15.49 -19.01 19.06
CA LEU A 297 -16.53 -18.95 20.09
C LEU A 297 -16.52 -17.60 20.83
N ALA A 298 -15.33 -17.09 21.19
CA ALA A 298 -15.20 -15.80 21.83
C ALA A 298 -15.62 -14.65 20.89
N LYS A 299 -15.21 -14.71 19.62
CA LYS A 299 -15.63 -13.78 18.55
C LYS A 299 -17.14 -13.74 18.37
N ILE A 300 -17.79 -14.90 18.27
CA ILE A 300 -19.25 -15.03 18.12
C ILE A 300 -19.97 -14.45 19.34
N ALA A 301 -19.55 -14.82 20.56
CA ALA A 301 -20.17 -14.31 21.79
C ALA A 301 -20.11 -12.78 21.89
N VAL A 302 -18.93 -12.18 21.62
CA VAL A 302 -18.75 -10.72 21.62
C VAL A 302 -19.55 -10.04 20.52
N PHE A 303 -19.53 -10.57 19.29
CA PHE A 303 -20.37 -10.05 18.20
C PHE A 303 -21.85 -10.02 18.61
N MET A 304 -22.38 -11.10 19.18
CA MET A 304 -23.78 -11.16 19.60
C MET A 304 -24.11 -10.16 20.71
N TYR A 305 -23.22 -9.96 21.70
CA TYR A 305 -23.40 -8.93 22.74
C TYR A 305 -23.40 -7.50 22.16
N ILE A 306 -22.52 -7.23 21.19
CA ILE A 306 -22.46 -5.91 20.53
C ILE A 306 -23.71 -5.71 19.66
N LEU A 307 -24.11 -6.70 18.83
CA LEU A 307 -25.31 -6.64 17.99
C LEU A 307 -26.59 -6.40 18.82
N ASP A 308 -26.72 -7.08 19.97
CA ASP A 308 -27.86 -6.90 20.90
C ASP A 308 -28.01 -5.44 21.37
N THR A 309 -26.89 -4.68 21.38
CA THR A 309 -26.79 -3.28 21.78
C THR A 309 -27.02 -2.27 20.65
N VAL A 310 -26.91 -2.69 19.38
CA VAL A 310 -26.95 -1.77 18.22
C VAL A 310 -28.06 -2.07 17.20
N LYS A 311 -28.69 -3.24 17.26
CA LYS A 311 -29.76 -3.69 16.35
C LYS A 311 -30.90 -2.68 16.20
N ASP A 312 -31.32 -2.05 17.29
CA ASP A 312 -32.45 -1.11 17.31
C ASP A 312 -32.04 0.33 16.95
N GLY A 313 -30.72 0.62 16.88
CA GLY A 313 -30.17 1.96 16.61
C GLY A 313 -30.49 3.02 17.67
N GLN A 314 -30.98 2.60 18.84
CA GLN A 314 -31.41 3.47 19.94
C GLN A 314 -30.29 3.67 20.97
N LYS A 315 -30.35 4.80 21.68
CA LYS A 315 -29.47 5.08 22.81
C LYS A 315 -29.88 4.24 24.01
N HIS A 316 -28.92 3.57 24.63
CA HIS A 316 -29.15 2.64 25.74
C HIS A 316 -28.85 3.31 27.07
N GLN A 317 -29.41 2.80 28.16
CA GLN A 317 -29.12 3.35 29.48
C GLN A 317 -27.67 3.01 29.90
N PRO A 318 -26.95 3.91 30.61
CA PRO A 318 -25.56 3.65 31.00
C PRO A 318 -25.36 2.35 31.81
N LEU A 319 -26.37 1.90 32.55
CA LEU A 319 -26.37 0.63 33.28
C LEU A 319 -26.44 -0.59 32.35
N GLU A 320 -27.19 -0.51 31.25
CA GLU A 320 -27.29 -1.57 30.23
C GLU A 320 -25.94 -1.72 29.54
N ILE A 321 -25.36 -0.62 29.07
CA ILE A 321 -24.01 -0.59 28.49
C ILE A 321 -22.97 -1.16 29.47
N LYS A 322 -23.03 -0.79 30.77
CA LYS A 322 -22.14 -1.37 31.78
C LYS A 322 -22.32 -2.88 31.91
N ALA A 323 -23.54 -3.39 31.87
CA ALA A 323 -23.81 -4.83 31.92
C ALA A 323 -23.26 -5.58 30.69
N ILE A 324 -23.33 -4.98 29.50
CA ILE A 324 -22.72 -5.51 28.26
C ILE A 324 -21.19 -5.52 28.37
N CYS A 325 -20.57 -4.45 28.86
CA CYS A 325 -19.13 -4.41 29.12
C CYS A 325 -18.69 -5.54 30.06
N ILE A 326 -19.44 -5.81 31.13
CA ILE A 326 -19.15 -6.91 32.07
C ILE A 326 -19.22 -8.26 31.35
N LYS A 327 -20.29 -8.54 30.59
CA LYS A 327 -20.42 -9.79 29.80
C LYS A 327 -19.26 -10.01 28.83
N ILE A 328 -18.75 -8.95 28.20
CA ILE A 328 -17.57 -9.03 27.32
C ILE A 328 -16.30 -9.30 28.13
N LEU A 329 -16.11 -8.65 29.29
CA LEU A 329 -14.98 -8.91 30.19
C LEU A 329 -15.00 -10.33 30.78
N ASP A 330 -16.17 -10.94 30.96
CA ASP A 330 -16.30 -12.35 31.36
C ASP A 330 -15.76 -13.31 30.27
N VAL A 331 -15.96 -13.00 28.97
CA VAL A 331 -15.35 -13.77 27.86
C VAL A 331 -13.83 -13.65 27.88
N PHE A 332 -13.30 -12.44 28.10
CA PHE A 332 -11.85 -12.25 28.29
C PHE A 332 -11.33 -13.03 29.50
N SER A 333 -12.06 -13.06 30.61
CA SER A 333 -11.71 -13.83 31.81
C SER A 333 -11.59 -15.31 31.53
N GLU A 334 -12.48 -15.88 30.71
CA GLU A 334 -12.42 -17.28 30.30
C GLU A 334 -11.16 -17.58 29.48
N LEU A 335 -10.86 -16.77 28.44
CA LEU A 335 -9.62 -16.92 27.65
C LEU A 335 -8.35 -16.78 28.50
N ILE A 336 -8.34 -15.83 29.45
CA ILE A 336 -7.21 -15.63 30.37
C ILE A 336 -7.03 -16.83 31.32
N ASN A 337 -8.11 -17.43 31.80
CA ASN A 337 -8.05 -18.63 32.65
C ASN A 337 -7.53 -19.86 31.91
N LYS A 338 -7.78 -19.93 30.59
CA LYS A 338 -7.29 -21.01 29.71
C LYS A 338 -5.83 -20.82 29.28
N GLY A 339 -5.31 -19.60 29.35
CA GLY A 339 -3.93 -19.25 28.99
C GLY A 339 -3.76 -18.70 27.56
N SER A 340 -4.85 -18.47 26.85
CA SER A 340 -4.89 -18.22 25.40
C SER A 340 -4.52 -16.77 25.04
N VAL A 341 -3.23 -16.40 25.19
CA VAL A 341 -2.73 -15.02 25.01
C VAL A 341 -3.09 -14.43 23.65
N GLU A 342 -2.86 -15.16 22.56
CA GLU A 342 -3.13 -14.66 21.21
C GLU A 342 -4.62 -14.36 21.01
N ASN A 343 -5.51 -15.24 21.48
CA ASN A 343 -6.95 -15.07 21.40
C ASN A 343 -7.45 -13.87 22.20
N VAL A 344 -6.83 -13.56 23.35
CA VAL A 344 -7.10 -12.31 24.10
C VAL A 344 -6.73 -11.08 23.26
N LEU A 345 -5.56 -11.07 22.60
CA LEU A 345 -5.10 -9.93 21.80
C LEU A 345 -5.95 -9.74 20.52
N LYS A 346 -6.28 -10.84 19.81
CA LYS A 346 -7.22 -10.84 18.68
C LYS A 346 -8.59 -10.29 19.08
N LEU A 347 -9.12 -10.76 20.21
CA LEU A 347 -10.43 -10.31 20.71
C LEU A 347 -10.41 -8.84 21.13
N CYS A 348 -9.31 -8.33 21.69
CA CYS A 348 -9.13 -6.89 21.95
C CYS A 348 -9.21 -6.06 20.66
N VAL A 349 -8.53 -6.49 19.58
CA VAL A 349 -8.60 -5.79 18.28
C VAL A 349 -10.02 -5.80 17.71
N LEU A 350 -10.69 -6.95 17.73
CA LEU A 350 -12.08 -7.08 17.29
C LEU A 350 -13.02 -6.19 18.12
N CYS A 351 -12.89 -6.20 19.45
CA CYS A 351 -13.69 -5.37 20.35
C CYS A 351 -13.52 -3.88 20.03
N HIS A 352 -12.30 -3.38 19.83
CA HIS A 352 -12.08 -1.96 19.49
C HIS A 352 -12.76 -1.57 18.18
N ASN A 353 -12.59 -2.37 17.13
CA ASN A 353 -13.18 -2.12 15.81
C ASN A 353 -14.72 -2.10 15.86
N GLN A 354 -15.33 -3.06 16.55
CA GLN A 354 -16.78 -3.21 16.59
C GLN A 354 -17.44 -2.29 17.64
N TRP A 355 -16.72 -1.92 18.71
CA TRP A 355 -17.23 -0.95 19.70
C TRP A 355 -17.41 0.45 19.10
N ALA A 356 -16.78 0.77 17.97
CA ALA A 356 -17.03 2.00 17.23
C ALA A 356 -18.51 2.19 16.87
N TYR A 357 -19.26 1.11 16.58
CA TYR A 357 -20.71 1.18 16.32
C TYR A 357 -21.50 1.60 17.57
N VAL A 358 -21.25 0.93 18.71
CA VAL A 358 -21.86 1.26 20.01
C VAL A 358 -21.53 2.71 20.37
N ALA A 359 -20.26 3.09 20.31
CA ALA A 359 -19.78 4.41 20.66
C ALA A 359 -20.42 5.52 19.81
N ARG A 360 -20.62 5.31 18.50
CA ARG A 360 -21.32 6.27 17.63
C ARG A 360 -22.80 6.44 18.01
N ILE A 361 -23.49 5.36 18.36
CA ILE A 361 -24.91 5.43 18.77
C ILE A 361 -25.05 6.17 20.11
N GLN A 362 -24.19 5.89 21.10
CA GLN A 362 -24.29 6.55 22.40
C GLN A 362 -23.94 8.05 22.36
N ARG A 363 -23.03 8.47 21.45
CA ARG A 363 -22.56 9.86 21.28
C ARG A 363 -23.44 10.73 20.36
N LYS A 364 -24.53 10.19 19.81
CA LYS A 364 -25.34 10.81 18.73
C LYS A 364 -25.93 12.20 19.06
N ASP A 365 -26.01 12.55 20.35
CA ASP A 365 -26.56 13.82 20.86
C ASP A 365 -25.52 14.67 21.65
N GLU A 366 -24.23 14.30 21.64
CA GLU A 366 -23.17 14.97 22.42
C GLU A 366 -22.65 16.27 21.78
N ASP A 367 -23.56 17.15 21.38
CA ASP A 367 -23.31 18.60 21.26
C ASP A 367 -23.76 19.36 22.53
N THR A 368 -24.37 18.65 23.50
CA THR A 368 -24.84 19.23 24.76
C THR A 368 -23.94 18.82 25.92
N THR A 369 -23.16 19.78 26.44
CA THR A 369 -22.49 19.68 27.74
C THR A 369 -23.52 19.41 28.85
N CYS A 370 -23.55 18.18 29.38
CA CYS A 370 -24.33 17.86 30.57
C CYS A 370 -23.40 17.39 31.70
N VAL A 371 -22.71 18.37 32.30
CA VAL A 371 -22.11 18.20 33.63
C VAL A 371 -23.25 18.12 34.64
N LEU A 372 -23.75 16.91 34.91
CA LEU A 372 -24.60 16.64 36.06
C LEU A 372 -23.73 16.14 37.20
N ALA A 373 -23.74 16.88 38.31
CA ALA A 373 -22.87 16.67 39.45
C ALA A 373 -23.18 15.34 40.17
N GLY A 374 -22.13 14.59 40.50
CA GLY A 374 -22.22 13.36 41.28
C GLY A 374 -21.08 12.36 41.03
N ASP A 375 -19.85 12.74 41.38
CA ASP A 375 -18.59 11.98 41.67
C ASP A 375 -18.29 10.55 41.15
N ALA A 376 -19.11 9.95 40.30
CA ALA A 376 -18.86 8.66 39.66
C ALA A 376 -18.00 8.85 38.42
N LYS A 377 -16.68 8.78 38.61
CA LYS A 377 -15.67 8.77 37.53
C LYS A 377 -16.07 7.84 36.38
N GLN A 378 -16.34 8.42 35.21
CA GLN A 378 -16.84 7.70 34.04
C GLN A 378 -15.70 7.00 33.31
N TYR A 379 -15.73 5.66 33.27
CA TYR A 379 -14.76 4.84 32.56
C TYR A 379 -15.20 4.55 31.13
N ARG A 380 -14.32 4.76 30.14
CA ARG A 380 -14.56 4.44 28.73
C ARG A 380 -14.16 2.99 28.47
N PHE A 381 -14.99 2.22 27.75
CA PHE A 381 -14.72 0.79 27.53
C PHE A 381 -13.45 0.57 26.67
N GLU A 382 -13.20 1.44 25.70
CA GLU A 382 -12.00 1.36 24.87
C GLU A 382 -10.71 1.54 25.70
N ASP A 383 -10.75 2.26 26.83
CA ASP A 383 -9.60 2.42 27.73
C ASP A 383 -9.33 1.11 28.52
N GLN A 384 -10.40 0.35 28.84
CA GLN A 384 -10.31 -0.99 29.44
C GLN A 384 -9.63 -1.97 28.46
N LEU A 385 -10.11 -2.00 27.21
CA LEU A 385 -9.58 -2.84 26.14
C LEU A 385 -8.12 -2.50 25.81
N LEU A 386 -7.75 -1.21 25.81
CA LEU A 386 -6.38 -0.77 25.60
C LEU A 386 -5.44 -1.26 26.72
N CYS A 387 -5.88 -1.21 27.97
CA CYS A 387 -5.06 -1.68 29.10
C CYS A 387 -4.89 -3.21 29.09
N LEU A 388 -5.91 -3.96 28.65
CA LEU A 388 -5.78 -5.41 28.39
C LEU A 388 -4.79 -5.68 27.24
N GLN A 389 -4.93 -4.98 26.12
CA GLN A 389 -4.05 -5.11 24.95
C GLN A 389 -2.57 -4.85 25.29
N LEU A 390 -2.28 -3.85 26.13
CA LEU A 390 -0.94 -3.49 26.58
C LEU A 390 -0.45 -4.31 27.79
N SER A 391 -1.28 -5.20 28.36
CA SER A 391 -0.94 -5.96 29.57
C SER A 391 0.34 -6.82 29.45
N PRO A 392 0.60 -7.52 28.33
CA PRO A 392 1.88 -8.21 28.13
C PRO A 392 3.05 -7.24 28.16
N ILE A 393 2.93 -6.06 27.53
CA ILE A 393 4.00 -5.05 27.51
C ILE A 393 4.37 -4.57 28.93
N PHE A 394 3.41 -4.46 29.85
CA PHE A 394 3.72 -4.13 31.25
C PHE A 394 4.60 -5.17 31.94
N CYS A 395 4.61 -6.42 31.48
CA CYS A 395 5.49 -7.46 32.04
C CYS A 395 6.97 -7.10 31.81
N CYS A 396 7.31 -6.53 30.64
CA CYS A 396 8.63 -5.94 30.38
C CYS A 396 8.94 -4.74 31.28
N LEU A 397 7.93 -3.93 31.60
CA LEU A 397 8.13 -2.75 32.44
C LEU A 397 8.40 -3.13 33.91
N LEU A 398 7.91 -4.28 34.36
CA LEU A 398 8.09 -4.77 35.73
C LEU A 398 9.47 -5.41 36.00
N THR A 399 10.22 -5.83 34.97
CA THR A 399 11.60 -6.32 35.14
C THR A 399 12.60 -5.18 35.29
N VAL A 400 12.25 -3.96 34.87
CA VAL A 400 13.10 -2.76 35.01
C VAL A 400 13.11 -2.29 36.48
N PRO A 401 14.25 -1.86 37.04
CA PRO A 401 14.28 -1.06 38.27
C PRO A 401 13.26 0.09 38.23
N SER A 402 12.72 0.48 39.39
CA SER A 402 11.68 1.52 39.40
C SER A 402 12.26 2.91 39.26
N GLU A 403 11.77 3.65 38.27
CA GLU A 403 11.95 5.09 38.11
C GLU A 403 10.58 5.76 38.34
N ASN A 404 10.56 6.93 38.97
CA ASN A 404 9.33 7.66 39.30
C ASN A 404 8.42 7.87 38.07
N ASP A 405 9.01 8.12 36.90
CA ASP A 405 8.27 8.37 35.65
C ASP A 405 7.51 7.13 35.15
N LYS A 406 8.11 5.94 35.31
CA LYS A 406 7.48 4.64 34.99
C LYS A 406 6.28 4.38 35.90
N GLU A 407 6.42 4.66 37.20
CA GLU A 407 5.32 4.52 38.17
C GLU A 407 4.19 5.51 37.87
N LEU A 408 4.52 6.75 37.52
CA LEU A 408 3.54 7.77 37.12
C LEU A 408 2.79 7.39 35.84
N TYR A 409 3.48 6.82 34.85
CA TYR A 409 2.85 6.28 33.64
C TYR A 409 1.89 5.12 33.95
N LEU A 410 2.34 4.14 34.75
CA LEU A 410 1.48 3.02 35.17
C LEU A 410 0.27 3.52 35.97
N TYR A 411 0.45 4.49 36.88
CA TYR A 411 -0.66 5.13 37.59
C TYR A 411 -1.64 5.83 36.63
N LYS A 412 -1.14 6.65 35.69
CA LYS A 412 -1.95 7.32 34.64
C LYS A 412 -2.81 6.31 33.85
N LEU A 413 -2.24 5.15 33.53
CA LEU A 413 -2.91 4.10 32.76
C LEU A 413 -3.94 3.32 33.60
N PHE A 414 -3.57 2.85 34.79
CA PHE A 414 -4.47 2.14 35.69
C PHE A 414 -5.59 3.04 36.25
N TYR A 415 -5.36 4.37 36.32
CA TYR A 415 -6.40 5.35 36.64
C TYR A 415 -7.46 5.45 35.53
N LYS A 416 -7.21 5.05 34.28
CA LYS A 416 -8.23 5.08 33.21
C LYS A 416 -9.18 3.88 33.19
N ILE A 417 -8.94 2.87 34.03
CA ILE A 417 -9.71 1.62 34.04
C ILE A 417 -10.42 1.36 35.38
N CYS A 418 -11.51 0.60 35.33
CA CYS A 418 -12.31 0.29 36.53
C CYS A 418 -11.73 -0.92 37.29
N PHE A 419 -12.11 -1.08 38.56
CA PHE A 419 -11.55 -2.08 39.45
C PHE A 419 -11.70 -3.53 38.93
N GLU A 420 -12.83 -3.84 38.29
CA GLU A 420 -13.09 -5.13 37.67
C GLU A 420 -12.08 -5.43 36.54
N SER A 421 -11.83 -4.45 35.67
CA SER A 421 -10.81 -4.57 34.61
C SER A 421 -9.39 -4.58 35.16
N GLN A 422 -9.10 -3.84 36.24
CA GLN A 422 -7.79 -3.90 36.91
C GLN A 422 -7.48 -5.32 37.38
N ARG A 423 -8.46 -5.99 38.03
CA ARG A 423 -8.33 -7.41 38.44
C ARG A 423 -8.07 -8.32 37.24
N LEU A 424 -8.76 -8.10 36.12
CA LEU A 424 -8.58 -8.86 34.90
C LEU A 424 -7.18 -8.68 34.28
N VAL A 425 -6.71 -7.43 34.17
CA VAL A 425 -5.36 -7.08 33.73
C VAL A 425 -4.29 -7.71 34.63
N PHE A 426 -4.48 -7.70 35.96
CA PHE A 426 -3.57 -8.38 36.87
C PHE A 426 -3.59 -9.90 36.71
N SER A 427 -4.75 -10.51 36.45
CA SER A 427 -4.85 -11.95 36.15
C SER A 427 -4.09 -12.29 34.87
N PHE A 428 -4.33 -11.53 33.79
CA PHE A 428 -3.68 -11.73 32.49
C PHE A 428 -2.16 -11.59 32.58
N ARG A 429 -1.67 -10.52 33.23
CA ARG A 429 -0.25 -10.31 33.53
C ARG A 429 0.35 -11.48 34.32
N ASN A 430 -0.32 -11.94 35.38
CA ASN A 430 0.17 -13.04 36.21
C ASN A 430 0.16 -14.40 35.48
N MET A 431 -0.63 -14.53 34.41
CA MET A 431 -0.61 -15.68 33.51
C MET A 431 0.56 -15.55 32.53
N VAL A 432 0.68 -14.43 31.82
CA VAL A 432 1.75 -14.14 30.85
C VAL A 432 3.15 -14.25 31.47
N LEU A 433 3.34 -13.78 32.71
CA LEU A 433 4.62 -13.90 33.44
C LEU A 433 5.03 -15.34 33.78
N LYS A 434 4.16 -16.33 33.63
CA LYS A 434 4.46 -17.76 33.85
C LYS A 434 4.76 -18.51 32.55
N LEU A 435 4.52 -17.89 31.40
CA LEU A 435 4.76 -18.50 30.10
C LEU A 435 6.25 -18.42 29.74
N GLU A 436 6.72 -19.43 29.03
CA GLU A 436 8.03 -19.39 28.38
C GLU A 436 8.02 -18.36 27.24
N GLN A 437 9.22 -17.91 26.84
CA GLN A 437 9.43 -17.02 25.69
C GLN A 437 8.61 -15.71 25.75
N LEU A 438 8.57 -15.08 26.94
CA LEU A 438 7.82 -13.84 27.23
C LEU A 438 7.88 -12.78 26.10
N HIS A 439 9.07 -12.55 25.53
CA HIS A 439 9.30 -11.60 24.43
C HIS A 439 8.41 -11.83 23.18
N ILE A 440 7.95 -13.05 22.90
CA ILE A 440 7.05 -13.34 21.75
C ILE A 440 5.68 -12.72 22.02
N TRP A 441 5.14 -12.94 23.22
CA TRP A 441 3.85 -12.39 23.65
C TRP A 441 3.85 -10.86 23.73
N LEU A 442 4.98 -10.27 24.14
CA LEU A 442 5.21 -8.82 24.09
C LEU A 442 5.25 -8.30 22.64
N ALA A 443 5.96 -8.98 21.73
CA ALA A 443 6.05 -8.59 20.32
C ALA A 443 4.69 -8.71 19.62
N MET A 444 3.95 -9.76 19.93
CA MET A 444 2.59 -10.00 19.44
C MET A 444 1.61 -8.94 19.95
N SER A 445 1.68 -8.57 21.24
CA SER A 445 0.91 -7.46 21.83
C SER A 445 1.19 -6.13 21.12
N ALA A 446 2.47 -5.82 20.86
CA ALA A 446 2.89 -4.62 20.13
C ALA A 446 2.36 -4.60 18.68
N ARG A 447 2.40 -5.73 17.96
CA ARG A 447 1.83 -5.84 16.59
C ARG A 447 0.32 -5.66 16.57
N TYR A 448 -0.42 -6.38 17.43
CA TYR A 448 -1.88 -6.28 17.47
C TYR A 448 -2.38 -4.88 17.88
N VAL A 449 -1.67 -4.15 18.75
CA VAL A 449 -2.06 -2.74 19.04
C VAL A 449 -1.78 -1.80 17.86
N MET A 450 -0.85 -2.15 16.96
CA MET A 450 -0.63 -1.39 15.71
C MET A 450 -1.71 -1.64 14.65
N HIS A 451 -2.42 -2.78 14.67
CA HIS A 451 -3.63 -2.96 13.85
C HIS A 451 -4.71 -1.91 14.19
N LEU A 452 -4.68 -1.36 15.41
CA LEU A 452 -5.61 -0.32 15.88
C LEU A 452 -5.13 1.11 15.60
N ALA A 453 -3.94 1.32 15.00
CA ALA A 453 -3.33 2.64 14.87
C ALA A 453 -4.26 3.69 14.20
N HIS A 454 -5.13 3.27 13.28
CA HIS A 454 -6.09 4.14 12.59
C HIS A 454 -7.41 4.39 13.37
N VAL A 455 -7.67 3.63 14.44
CA VAL A 455 -8.89 3.72 15.29
C VAL A 455 -8.60 4.41 16.63
N LEU A 456 -7.36 4.35 17.12
CA LEU A 456 -6.96 5.00 18.36
C LEU A 456 -7.17 6.53 18.28
N SER A 457 -7.71 7.12 19.36
CA SER A 457 -7.65 8.57 19.54
C SER A 457 -6.22 9.01 19.88
N LEU A 458 -5.87 10.27 19.62
CA LEU A 458 -4.54 10.82 19.93
C LEU A 458 -4.09 10.54 21.37
N GLU A 459 -4.98 10.71 22.36
CA GLU A 459 -4.69 10.40 23.78
C GLU A 459 -4.30 8.93 24.00
N ARG A 460 -4.94 7.99 23.29
CA ARG A 460 -4.65 6.56 23.37
C ARG A 460 -3.40 6.19 22.58
N ALA A 461 -3.19 6.79 21.41
CA ALA A 461 -1.96 6.66 20.64
C ALA A 461 -0.74 7.13 21.44
N VAL A 462 -0.86 8.21 22.21
CA VAL A 462 0.15 8.66 23.17
C VAL A 462 0.41 7.62 24.27
N LEU A 463 -0.62 6.99 24.85
CA LEU A 463 -0.41 5.94 25.86
C LEU A 463 0.34 4.71 25.30
N VAL A 464 0.08 4.33 24.04
CA VAL A 464 0.82 3.26 23.36
C VAL A 464 2.26 3.69 23.06
N PHE A 465 2.44 4.90 22.51
CA PHE A 465 3.75 5.50 22.25
C PHE A 465 4.61 5.52 23.52
N GLN A 466 4.07 6.03 24.63
CA GLN A 466 4.73 6.01 25.94
C GLN A 466 5.14 4.58 26.35
N SER A 467 4.26 3.59 26.20
CA SER A 467 4.58 2.18 26.50
C SER A 467 5.78 1.68 25.70
N PHE A 468 5.84 2.02 24.41
CA PHE A 468 6.90 1.60 23.50
C PHE A 468 8.23 2.32 23.81
N ILE A 469 8.19 3.60 24.21
CA ILE A 469 9.39 4.31 24.70
C ILE A 469 9.97 3.64 25.95
N TYR A 470 9.14 3.28 26.93
CA TYR A 470 9.65 2.61 28.14
C TYR A 470 10.23 1.21 27.85
N VAL A 471 9.69 0.47 26.87
CA VAL A 471 10.32 -0.78 26.40
C VAL A 471 11.64 -0.52 25.68
N LEU A 472 11.71 0.50 24.82
CA LEU A 472 12.96 0.88 24.15
C LEU A 472 14.04 1.28 25.16
N LYS A 473 13.68 2.06 26.19
CA LYS A 473 14.56 2.41 27.30
C LYS A 473 15.06 1.17 28.08
N HIS A 474 14.21 0.16 28.28
CA HIS A 474 14.64 -1.11 28.87
C HIS A 474 15.74 -1.79 28.04
N PHE A 475 15.59 -1.86 26.71
CA PHE A 475 16.62 -2.44 25.84
C PHE A 475 17.96 -1.71 25.92
N VAL A 476 17.95 -0.36 26.03
CA VAL A 476 19.17 0.44 26.22
C VAL A 476 19.80 0.18 27.60
N LEU A 477 19.01 0.14 28.67
CA LEU A 477 19.51 -0.16 30.02
C LEU A 477 20.12 -1.58 30.13
N CYS A 478 19.52 -2.57 29.46
CA CYS A 478 20.10 -3.91 29.34
C CYS A 478 21.43 -3.88 28.58
N ALA A 479 21.49 -3.18 27.44
CA ALA A 479 22.73 -3.04 26.66
C ALA A 479 23.88 -2.42 27.48
N GLU A 480 23.59 -1.40 28.29
CA GLU A 480 24.60 -0.80 29.16
C GLU A 480 25.12 -1.78 30.24
N SER A 481 24.26 -2.60 30.83
CA SER A 481 24.66 -3.50 31.91
C SER A 481 25.62 -4.59 31.42
N GLU A 482 25.39 -5.12 30.20
CA GLU A 482 26.27 -6.09 29.52
C GLU A 482 27.71 -5.58 29.36
N THR A 483 27.89 -4.26 29.14
CA THR A 483 29.23 -3.66 28.95
C THR A 483 30.01 -3.47 30.26
N LYS A 484 29.33 -3.47 31.42
CA LYS A 484 29.91 -3.06 32.71
C LYS A 484 30.20 -4.25 33.64
N GLN A 485 29.42 -5.33 33.59
CA GLN A 485 29.71 -6.59 34.30
C GLN A 485 29.22 -7.81 33.51
N GLY A 486 29.99 -8.90 33.52
CA GLY A 486 29.65 -10.15 32.82
C GLY A 486 28.54 -10.96 33.49
N GLY A 487 27.33 -10.39 33.60
CA GLY A 487 26.14 -11.04 34.15
C GLY A 487 24.88 -10.53 33.45
N TRP A 488 23.90 -11.44 33.24
CA TRP A 488 22.65 -11.23 32.47
C TRP A 488 22.78 -11.00 30.94
N GLY A 489 24.00 -10.89 30.39
CA GLY A 489 24.24 -10.70 28.94
C GLY A 489 24.02 -11.89 28.01
N GLY A 490 23.00 -12.72 28.29
CA GLY A 490 22.59 -13.84 27.43
C GLY A 490 21.36 -13.55 26.55
N GLU A 491 20.55 -12.55 26.91
CA GLU A 491 19.19 -12.38 26.37
C GLU A 491 19.17 -11.63 25.03
N PHE A 492 20.00 -10.59 24.85
CA PHE A 492 20.05 -9.80 23.60
C PHE A 492 20.46 -10.62 22.36
N ARG A 493 21.16 -11.74 22.59
CA ARG A 493 21.60 -12.69 21.56
C ARG A 493 20.50 -13.63 21.07
N GLN A 494 19.42 -13.81 21.83
CA GLN A 494 18.32 -14.69 21.41
C GLN A 494 17.53 -14.05 20.27
N SER A 495 17.23 -14.84 19.23
CA SER A 495 16.56 -14.41 18.00
C SER A 495 15.27 -13.63 18.27
N HIS A 496 14.50 -14.08 19.26
CA HIS A 496 13.18 -13.56 19.59
C HIS A 496 13.17 -12.17 20.25
N HIS A 497 14.25 -11.75 20.94
CA HIS A 497 14.35 -10.37 21.46
C HIS A 497 14.43 -9.34 20.32
N SER A 498 15.01 -9.73 19.18
CA SER A 498 14.99 -8.94 17.94
C SER A 498 13.56 -8.71 17.44
N THR A 499 12.67 -9.71 17.57
CA THR A 499 11.28 -9.66 17.09
C THR A 499 10.45 -8.62 17.85
N LEU A 500 10.65 -8.52 19.18
CA LEU A 500 10.05 -7.46 19.99
C LEU A 500 10.61 -6.09 19.59
N LEU A 501 11.92 -5.96 19.46
CA LEU A 501 12.55 -4.68 19.14
C LEU A 501 12.13 -4.14 17.76
N VAL A 502 12.00 -5.01 16.75
CA VAL A 502 11.40 -4.65 15.44
C VAL A 502 9.98 -4.10 15.61
N ALA A 503 9.12 -4.80 16.36
CA ALA A 503 7.74 -4.38 16.57
C ALA A 503 7.61 -3.04 17.32
N ILE A 504 8.56 -2.75 18.23
CA ILE A 504 8.64 -1.47 18.97
C ILE A 504 9.14 -0.34 18.07
N LEU A 505 10.21 -0.55 17.30
CA LEU A 505 10.78 0.49 16.40
C LEU A 505 9.79 0.86 15.28
N ASP A 506 9.21 -0.13 14.60
CA ASP A 506 8.19 0.10 13.57
C ASP A 506 6.91 0.72 14.17
N GLY A 507 6.47 0.22 15.33
CA GLY A 507 5.32 0.78 16.04
C GLY A 507 5.48 2.24 16.44
N LEU A 508 6.66 2.64 16.95
CA LEU A 508 6.99 4.03 17.23
C LEU A 508 6.98 4.89 15.96
N ALA A 509 7.59 4.40 14.88
CA ALA A 509 7.62 5.10 13.61
C ALA A 509 6.22 5.28 12.99
N ASN A 510 5.36 4.25 13.07
CA ASN A 510 3.98 4.28 12.63
C ASN A 510 3.14 5.28 13.47
N LEU A 511 3.24 5.25 14.80
CA LEU A 511 2.52 6.18 15.67
C LEU A 511 2.89 7.64 15.40
N VAL A 512 4.18 7.95 15.21
CA VAL A 512 4.63 9.31 14.88
C VAL A 512 4.11 9.76 13.51
N ARG A 513 4.16 8.91 12.48
CA ARG A 513 3.63 9.25 11.13
C ARG A 513 2.11 9.44 11.15
N THR A 514 1.38 8.55 11.81
CA THR A 514 -0.09 8.49 11.79
C THR A 514 -0.72 9.58 12.66
N HIS A 515 -0.20 9.78 13.88
CA HIS A 515 -0.79 10.70 14.86
C HIS A 515 -0.05 12.03 15.01
N ARG A 516 1.11 12.20 14.37
CA ARG A 516 1.97 13.40 14.47
C ARG A 516 2.28 13.78 15.93
N ILE A 517 2.51 12.78 16.77
CA ILE A 517 2.85 12.96 18.19
C ILE A 517 4.11 13.83 18.30
N THR A 518 4.08 14.91 19.09
CA THR A 518 5.24 15.75 19.40
C THR A 518 5.48 15.83 20.90
N TRP A 519 6.49 16.62 21.31
CA TRP A 519 6.78 16.88 22.72
C TRP A 519 5.63 17.55 23.49
N ARG A 520 4.68 18.18 22.78
CA ARG A 520 3.47 18.77 23.37
C ARG A 520 2.50 17.71 23.88
N GLU A 521 2.40 16.59 23.17
CA GLU A 521 1.51 15.48 23.50
C GLU A 521 2.20 14.44 24.41
N SER A 522 3.51 14.25 24.26
CA SER A 522 4.30 13.27 25.05
C SER A 522 5.73 13.78 25.27
N VAL A 523 6.08 14.08 26.53
CA VAL A 523 7.45 14.51 26.91
C VAL A 523 8.49 13.44 26.56
N GLU A 524 8.07 12.16 26.58
CA GLU A 524 8.87 11.00 26.20
C GLU A 524 9.36 11.05 24.73
N SER A 525 8.77 11.85 23.85
CA SER A 525 9.30 12.03 22.48
C SER A 525 10.67 12.73 22.47
N LEU A 526 11.01 13.47 23.54
CA LEU A 526 12.29 14.19 23.66
C LEU A 526 13.49 13.24 23.78
N CYS A 527 13.32 12.05 24.37
CA CYS A 527 14.40 11.07 24.51
C CYS A 527 14.48 10.06 23.36
N LEU A 528 13.47 9.99 22.47
CA LEU A 528 13.41 9.00 21.41
C LEU A 528 14.64 9.02 20.47
N LEU A 529 15.10 10.22 20.09
CA LEU A 529 16.33 10.37 19.29
C LEU A 529 17.57 9.91 20.05
N THR A 530 17.66 10.14 21.36
CA THR A 530 18.79 9.67 22.19
C THR A 530 18.78 8.15 22.29
N LEU A 531 17.64 7.56 22.65
CA LEU A 531 17.47 6.11 22.78
C LEU A 531 17.80 5.35 21.48
N ALA A 532 17.44 5.91 20.32
CA ALA A 532 17.77 5.32 19.03
C ALA A 532 19.29 5.37 18.71
N GLN A 533 20.01 6.40 19.15
CA GLN A 533 21.46 6.50 19.01
C GLN A 533 22.19 5.56 19.99
N GLU A 534 21.78 5.55 21.26
CA GLU A 534 22.34 4.65 22.29
C GLU A 534 22.18 3.18 21.89
N LEU A 535 21.04 2.82 21.30
CA LEU A 535 20.81 1.49 20.73
C LEU A 535 21.76 1.18 19.56
N LEU A 536 21.99 2.15 18.67
CA LEU A 536 22.92 2.03 17.54
C LEU A 536 24.39 1.96 17.95
N ASP A 537 24.77 2.46 19.13
CA ASP A 537 26.15 2.35 19.61
C ASP A 537 26.47 1.01 20.28
N ASN A 538 25.46 0.21 20.65
CA ASN A 538 25.67 -1.16 21.14
C ASN A 538 26.26 -2.07 20.03
N PRO A 539 27.44 -2.70 20.25
CA PRO A 539 28.02 -3.66 19.30
C PRO A 539 27.14 -4.88 19.00
N ALA A 540 26.36 -5.38 19.97
CA ALA A 540 25.48 -6.53 19.79
C ALA A 540 24.24 -6.21 18.93
N PHE A 541 23.80 -4.94 18.93
CA PHE A 541 22.77 -4.45 18.02
C PHE A 541 23.33 -4.15 16.63
N SER A 542 24.53 -3.58 16.58
CA SER A 542 25.24 -3.21 15.35
C SER A 542 25.43 -4.35 14.35
N SER A 543 25.43 -5.62 14.80
CA SER A 543 25.55 -6.79 13.93
C SER A 543 24.25 -7.21 13.24
N LYS A 544 23.09 -6.62 13.59
CA LYS A 544 21.77 -6.97 13.06
C LYS A 544 21.30 -5.91 12.06
N VAL A 545 21.72 -6.03 10.80
CA VAL A 545 21.50 -5.07 9.69
C VAL A 545 20.08 -4.46 9.67
N GLY A 546 19.05 -5.30 9.61
CA GLY A 546 17.66 -4.83 9.52
C GLY A 546 17.18 -4.00 10.73
N LEU A 547 17.75 -4.25 11.92
CA LEU A 547 17.47 -3.44 13.11
C LEU A 547 18.22 -2.10 13.09
N VAL A 548 19.47 -2.10 12.63
CA VAL A 548 20.26 -0.88 12.42
C VAL A 548 19.56 0.06 11.43
N VAL A 549 19.08 -0.50 10.31
CA VAL A 549 18.28 0.21 9.30
C VAL A 549 17.00 0.80 9.91
N GLN A 550 16.23 0.04 10.69
CA GLN A 550 15.02 0.55 11.35
C GLN A 550 15.30 1.67 12.36
N ALA A 551 16.40 1.58 13.12
CA ALA A 551 16.81 2.66 14.03
C ALA A 551 17.22 3.92 13.27
N LEU A 552 17.93 3.80 12.14
CA LEU A 552 18.25 4.95 11.26
C LEU A 552 17.00 5.61 10.67
N HIS A 553 16.01 4.83 10.21
CA HIS A 553 14.71 5.34 9.77
C HIS A 553 13.96 6.08 10.88
N LEU A 554 14.06 5.60 12.13
CA LEU A 554 13.46 6.26 13.29
C LEU A 554 14.19 7.57 13.65
N ILE A 555 15.52 7.61 13.52
CA ILE A 555 16.33 8.83 13.64
C ILE A 555 15.94 9.85 12.58
N GLN A 556 15.84 9.46 11.29
CA GLN A 556 15.38 10.33 10.21
C GLN A 556 14.01 10.94 10.55
N LEU A 557 13.05 10.12 10.97
CA LEU A 557 11.72 10.56 11.35
C LEU A 557 11.73 11.54 12.53
N CYS A 558 12.61 11.33 13.52
CA CYS A 558 12.81 12.27 14.63
C CYS A 558 13.33 13.62 14.14
N ILE A 559 14.30 13.66 13.22
CA ILE A 559 14.87 14.89 12.66
C ILE A 559 13.81 15.68 11.86
N GLU A 560 12.93 14.97 11.14
CA GLU A 560 11.86 15.58 10.34
C GLU A 560 10.74 16.20 11.19
N ASN A 561 10.38 15.55 12.30
CA ASN A 561 9.18 15.87 13.08
C ASN A 561 9.45 16.58 14.41
N PHE A 562 10.63 16.41 15.03
CA PHE A 562 10.93 16.96 16.35
C PHE A 562 11.91 18.13 16.27
N MET A 563 11.54 19.24 16.90
CA MET A 563 12.44 20.36 17.14
C MET A 563 13.25 20.10 18.42
N PRO A 564 14.59 20.24 18.42
CA PRO A 564 15.39 20.16 19.65
C PRO A 564 14.95 21.26 20.63
N PRO A 565 14.81 20.97 21.94
CA PRO A 565 14.39 21.98 22.93
C PRO A 565 15.25 23.25 22.92
N ASN A 566 16.57 23.10 22.74
CA ASN A 566 17.50 24.22 22.64
C ASN A 566 17.21 25.13 21.43
N LEU A 567 16.82 24.56 20.28
CA LEU A 567 16.41 25.36 19.12
C LEU A 567 15.04 26.01 19.33
N ALA A 568 14.12 25.35 20.04
CA ALA A 568 12.85 25.95 20.46
C ALA A 568 13.05 27.13 21.43
N LEU A 569 14.13 27.10 22.22
CA LEU A 569 14.57 28.16 23.12
C LEU A 569 15.52 29.18 22.45
N LEU A 570 15.69 29.12 21.13
CA LEU A 570 16.54 30.02 20.32
C LEU A 570 18.01 30.07 20.75
N THR A 571 18.54 28.99 21.36
CA THR A 571 19.98 28.91 21.64
C THR A 571 20.73 28.43 20.40
N ASN A 572 21.78 29.17 20.03
CA ASN A 572 22.59 28.87 18.83
C ASN A 572 23.64 27.78 19.08
N SER A 573 23.24 26.65 19.68
CA SER A 573 24.13 25.51 19.88
C SER A 573 23.38 24.18 19.97
N LEU A 574 23.94 23.15 19.34
CA LEU A 574 23.52 21.75 19.46
C LEU A 574 24.16 21.04 20.67
N SER A 575 25.16 21.66 21.32
CA SER A 575 25.88 21.09 22.46
C SER A 575 24.93 20.75 23.61
N GLY A 576 25.04 19.54 24.15
CA GLY A 576 24.16 19.05 25.22
C GLY A 576 22.71 18.76 24.78
N THR A 577 22.44 18.71 23.47
CA THR A 577 21.18 18.17 22.93
C THR A 577 21.34 16.72 22.48
N SER A 578 20.23 16.05 22.18
CA SER A 578 20.22 14.75 21.51
C SER A 578 20.81 14.75 20.09
N PHE A 579 21.27 15.88 19.55
CA PHE A 579 21.88 15.99 18.22
C PHE A 579 23.41 16.12 18.27
N ASP A 580 24.01 16.29 19.45
CA ASP A 580 25.45 16.57 19.63
C ASP A 580 26.34 15.43 19.06
N GLN A 581 25.93 14.17 19.26
CA GLN A 581 26.64 12.97 18.79
C GLN A 581 26.15 12.47 17.42
N LEU A 582 25.10 13.05 16.85
CA LEU A 582 24.46 12.54 15.64
C LEU A 582 25.43 12.57 14.43
N GLY A 583 26.28 13.59 14.33
CA GLY A 583 27.27 13.69 13.26
C GLY A 583 28.34 12.59 13.32
N THR A 584 28.82 12.23 14.52
CA THR A 584 29.82 11.16 14.68
C THR A 584 29.20 9.78 14.47
N LEU A 585 27.94 9.58 14.85
CA LEU A 585 27.19 8.36 14.57
C LEU A 585 26.98 8.16 13.06
N ILE A 586 26.56 9.20 12.33
CA ILE A 586 26.40 9.13 10.87
C ILE A 586 27.75 8.85 10.22
N PHE A 587 28.83 9.52 10.63
CA PHE A 587 30.18 9.24 10.12
C PHE A 587 30.55 7.75 10.29
N LYS A 588 30.31 7.18 11.48
CA LYS A 588 30.55 5.76 11.79
C LYS A 588 29.72 4.83 10.89
N ARG A 589 28.44 5.15 10.63
CA ARG A 589 27.52 4.29 9.86
C ARG A 589 27.68 4.42 8.33
N LEU A 590 28.20 5.54 7.83
CA LEU A 590 28.64 5.68 6.44
C LEU A 590 29.86 4.79 6.10
N HIS A 591 30.56 4.25 7.10
CA HIS A 591 31.67 3.31 6.94
C HIS A 591 31.29 1.86 7.34
N ASP A 592 30.00 1.57 7.51
CA ASP A 592 29.52 0.23 7.84
C ASP A 592 29.76 -0.76 6.67
N PRO A 593 30.18 -2.02 6.92
CA PRO A 593 30.38 -3.01 5.85
C PRO A 593 29.10 -3.30 5.06
N HIS A 594 27.92 -3.18 5.69
CA HIS A 594 26.64 -3.48 5.05
C HIS A 594 26.11 -2.27 4.27
N TRP A 595 25.78 -2.47 3.00
CA TRP A 595 25.41 -1.40 2.09
C TRP A 595 24.07 -0.76 2.47
N GLU A 596 23.15 -1.55 3.03
CA GLU A 596 21.84 -1.11 3.54
C GLU A 596 21.99 -0.07 4.66
N VAL A 597 23.03 -0.23 5.49
CA VAL A 597 23.35 0.70 6.58
C VAL A 597 23.97 1.99 6.04
N ARG A 598 24.88 1.89 5.06
CA ARG A 598 25.44 3.07 4.38
C ARG A 598 24.35 3.86 3.66
N ASP A 599 23.46 3.17 2.94
CA ASP A 599 22.33 3.74 2.21
C ASP A 599 21.35 4.46 3.16
N SER A 600 20.86 3.79 4.20
CA SER A 600 19.98 4.40 5.21
C SER A 600 20.64 5.57 5.95
N SER A 601 21.96 5.55 6.13
CA SER A 601 22.71 6.67 6.72
C SER A 601 22.79 7.89 5.78
N LEU A 602 22.83 7.66 4.47
CA LEU A 602 22.73 8.71 3.47
C LEU A 602 21.33 9.33 3.43
N GLU A 603 20.27 8.57 3.68
CA GLU A 603 18.90 9.10 3.81
C GLU A 603 18.76 10.05 5.02
N VAL A 604 19.28 9.65 6.20
CA VAL A 604 19.36 10.54 7.38
C VAL A 604 20.11 11.83 7.04
N LEU A 605 21.22 11.73 6.30
CA LEU A 605 22.06 12.89 5.93
C LEU A 605 21.41 13.77 4.83
N ILE A 606 20.66 13.20 3.90
CA ILE A 606 19.81 13.92 2.94
C ILE A 606 18.78 14.77 3.68
N THR A 607 18.12 14.19 4.69
CA THR A 607 17.15 14.89 5.54
C THR A 607 17.82 16.04 6.30
N LEU A 608 19.00 15.82 6.91
CA LEU A 608 19.77 16.88 7.57
C LEU A 608 20.12 18.02 6.61
N ALA A 609 20.70 17.73 5.44
CA ALA A 609 21.09 18.75 4.44
C ALA A 609 19.87 19.52 3.87
N THR A 610 18.74 18.85 3.70
CA THR A 610 17.49 19.48 3.23
C THR A 610 16.90 20.42 4.28
N ILE A 611 16.92 20.01 5.55
CA ILE A 611 16.44 20.81 6.68
C ILE A 611 17.43 21.94 7.01
N SER A 612 18.73 21.74 6.81
CA SER A 612 19.77 22.76 7.02
C SER A 612 19.69 23.89 5.99
N ASN A 613 19.11 23.64 4.82
CA ASN A 613 18.83 24.66 3.81
C ASN A 613 17.55 25.45 4.09
N SER A 614 16.53 24.81 4.68
CA SER A 614 15.15 25.30 4.68
C SER A 614 14.59 25.74 6.04
N LYS A 615 15.12 25.20 7.16
CA LYS A 615 14.59 25.44 8.51
C LYS A 615 15.67 25.72 9.56
N TYR A 616 16.72 24.89 9.65
CA TYR A 616 17.67 24.90 10.77
C TYR A 616 19.14 24.98 10.30
N PRO A 617 19.69 26.18 10.03
CA PRO A 617 21.07 26.35 9.55
C PRO A 617 22.16 25.74 10.43
N LEU A 618 21.92 25.50 11.73
CA LEU A 618 22.89 24.87 12.64
C LEU A 618 23.25 23.41 12.28
N PHE A 619 22.41 22.73 11.48
CA PHE A 619 22.79 21.43 10.92
C PHE A 619 23.90 21.54 9.85
N GLN A 620 24.18 22.73 9.33
CA GLN A 620 25.34 22.96 8.45
C GLN A 620 26.65 22.80 9.23
N ASP A 621 26.73 23.33 10.45
CA ASP A 621 27.89 23.15 11.33
C ASP A 621 28.12 21.66 11.65
N LEU A 622 27.06 20.94 12.05
CA LEU A 622 27.13 19.50 12.32
C LEU A 622 27.66 18.69 11.12
N ILE A 623 27.28 19.03 9.89
CA ILE A 623 27.74 18.38 8.66
C ILE A 623 29.23 18.68 8.38
N LEU A 624 29.65 19.93 8.61
CA LEU A 624 31.03 20.40 8.35
C LEU A 624 32.01 19.89 9.41
N ASP A 625 31.69 20.04 10.70
CA ASP A 625 32.54 19.64 11.83
C ASP A 625 32.86 18.14 11.82
N ASN A 626 31.93 17.32 11.32
CA ASN A 626 32.07 15.87 11.16
C ASN A 626 32.58 15.44 9.78
N LYS A 627 32.99 16.38 8.91
CA LYS A 627 33.53 16.15 7.55
C LYS A 627 32.65 15.30 6.64
N LEU A 628 31.33 15.32 6.84
CA LEU A 628 30.41 14.41 6.15
C LEU A 628 30.39 14.67 4.62
N CYS A 629 30.62 15.91 4.18
CA CYS A 629 30.78 16.25 2.77
C CYS A 629 31.87 15.43 2.06
N GLU A 630 33.03 15.24 2.69
CA GLU A 630 34.15 14.48 2.10
C GLU A 630 33.81 12.99 1.97
N VAL A 631 33.18 12.41 3.00
CA VAL A 631 32.73 11.01 3.01
C VAL A 631 31.68 10.76 1.91
N VAL A 632 30.69 11.66 1.75
CA VAL A 632 29.67 11.52 0.70
C VAL A 632 30.28 11.63 -0.70
N VAL A 633 31.23 12.55 -0.92
CA VAL A 633 31.96 12.62 -2.21
C VAL A 633 32.76 11.34 -2.47
N HIS A 634 33.33 10.71 -1.44
CA HIS A 634 34.03 9.43 -1.56
C HIS A 634 33.06 8.30 -1.95
N LEU A 635 31.94 8.13 -1.23
CA LEU A 635 30.94 7.09 -1.49
C LEU A 635 30.31 7.22 -2.88
N ALA A 636 29.99 8.43 -3.32
CA ALA A 636 29.40 8.69 -4.65
C ALA A 636 30.29 8.28 -5.84
N LEU A 637 31.59 8.08 -5.63
CA LEU A 637 32.57 7.77 -6.67
C LEU A 637 33.18 6.37 -6.52
N ASN A 638 33.35 5.90 -5.28
CA ASN A 638 34.22 4.78 -4.95
C ASN A 638 33.54 3.62 -4.21
N ASP A 639 32.25 3.71 -3.83
CA ASP A 639 31.56 2.55 -3.25
C ASP A 639 31.48 1.40 -4.27
N ALA A 640 31.37 0.17 -3.76
CA ALA A 640 31.17 -1.02 -4.58
C ALA A 640 29.72 -1.11 -5.08
N GLU A 641 28.76 -0.63 -4.28
CA GLU A 641 27.33 -0.76 -4.56
C GLU A 641 26.77 0.48 -5.25
N SER A 642 26.26 0.28 -6.47
CA SER A 642 25.68 1.36 -7.29
C SER A 642 24.48 2.06 -6.64
N TYR A 643 23.74 1.37 -5.77
CA TYR A 643 22.68 1.98 -4.96
C TYR A 643 23.24 2.99 -3.95
N VAL A 644 24.31 2.64 -3.22
CA VAL A 644 24.98 3.55 -2.28
C VAL A 644 25.60 4.73 -3.02
N CYS A 645 26.23 4.50 -4.19
CA CYS A 645 26.72 5.59 -5.05
C CYS A 645 25.59 6.54 -5.48
N ALA A 646 24.40 6.01 -5.82
CA ALA A 646 23.25 6.80 -6.24
C ALA A 646 22.70 7.62 -5.07
N SER A 647 22.49 7.02 -3.90
CA SER A 647 22.06 7.73 -2.69
C SER A 647 23.08 8.77 -2.22
N ALA A 648 24.38 8.52 -2.39
CA ALA A 648 25.42 9.50 -2.11
C ALA A 648 25.38 10.67 -3.11
N THR A 649 25.14 10.41 -4.39
CA THR A 649 24.94 11.44 -5.42
C THR A 649 23.66 12.26 -5.17
N LYS A 650 22.59 11.63 -4.70
CA LYS A 650 21.35 12.27 -4.22
C LYS A 650 21.61 13.12 -2.96
N CYS A 651 22.50 12.67 -2.07
CA CYS A 651 22.96 13.43 -0.91
C CYS A 651 23.76 14.68 -1.31
N LEU A 652 24.70 14.56 -2.27
CA LEU A 652 25.36 15.72 -2.87
C LEU A 652 24.35 16.68 -3.51
N THR A 653 23.30 16.17 -4.15
CA THR A 653 22.23 16.98 -4.76
C THR A 653 21.49 17.83 -3.72
N ALA A 654 21.30 17.32 -2.50
CA ALA A 654 20.80 18.11 -1.37
C ALA A 654 21.84 19.11 -0.84
N MET A 655 23.09 18.68 -0.62
CA MET A 655 24.16 19.53 -0.09
C MET A 655 24.53 20.70 -1.02
N VAL A 656 24.53 20.50 -2.33
CA VAL A 656 24.83 21.54 -3.34
C VAL A 656 23.84 22.70 -3.30
N ARG A 657 22.64 22.54 -2.73
CA ARG A 657 21.69 23.64 -2.53
C ARG A 657 22.10 24.59 -1.40
N VAL A 658 22.94 24.15 -0.46
CA VAL A 658 23.39 24.94 0.69
C VAL A 658 24.67 25.71 0.36
N ASP A 659 24.61 27.03 0.38
CA ASP A 659 25.73 27.91 -0.01
C ASP A 659 27.01 27.66 0.79
N ARG A 660 26.88 27.42 2.10
CA ARG A 660 28.02 27.21 2.98
C ARG A 660 28.75 25.89 2.68
N LEU A 661 28.01 24.78 2.59
CA LEU A 661 28.56 23.47 2.23
C LEU A 661 29.23 23.49 0.84
N TRP A 662 28.64 24.23 -0.11
CA TRP A 662 29.25 24.43 -1.42
C TRP A 662 30.59 25.16 -1.34
N ASN A 663 30.60 26.34 -0.70
CA ASN A 663 31.78 27.22 -0.69
C ASN A 663 32.93 26.69 0.17
N GLU A 664 32.65 25.97 1.25
CA GLU A 664 33.67 25.49 2.20
C GLU A 664 34.26 24.13 1.81
N GLU A 665 33.47 23.19 1.25
CA GLU A 665 33.92 21.81 0.99
C GLU A 665 33.71 21.32 -0.45
N LEU A 666 32.60 21.63 -1.14
CA LEU A 666 32.25 20.94 -2.39
C LEU A 666 32.80 21.59 -3.67
N MET A 667 33.02 22.91 -3.67
CA MET A 667 33.42 23.67 -4.86
C MET A 667 34.70 23.13 -5.53
N ASP A 668 35.69 22.74 -4.72
CA ASP A 668 37.00 22.30 -5.20
C ASP A 668 37.06 20.80 -5.54
N LYS A 669 35.97 20.04 -5.35
CA LYS A 669 35.95 18.58 -5.56
C LYS A 669 35.68 18.15 -7.02
N ASP A 670 35.60 19.10 -7.96
CA ASP A 670 35.33 18.91 -9.40
C ASP A 670 34.12 18.00 -9.72
N LEU A 671 32.99 18.26 -9.04
CA LEU A 671 31.78 17.43 -9.18
C LEU A 671 31.23 17.41 -10.61
N VAL A 672 31.37 18.50 -11.38
CA VAL A 672 30.81 18.60 -12.74
C VAL A 672 31.49 17.63 -13.70
N ASN A 673 32.82 17.61 -13.80
CA ASN A 673 33.50 16.66 -14.70
C ASN A 673 33.30 15.21 -14.23
N LYS A 674 33.21 14.96 -12.91
CA LYS A 674 32.95 13.63 -12.35
C LYS A 674 31.57 13.09 -12.74
N MET A 675 30.50 13.89 -12.61
CA MET A 675 29.16 13.48 -13.01
C MET A 675 29.03 13.30 -14.53
N ILE A 676 29.73 14.13 -15.32
CA ILE A 676 29.88 13.92 -16.77
C ILE A 676 30.57 12.58 -17.06
N GLY A 677 31.58 12.20 -16.26
CA GLY A 677 32.22 10.89 -16.35
C GLY A 677 31.25 9.73 -16.11
N LEU A 678 30.45 9.79 -15.03
CA LEU A 678 29.44 8.78 -14.72
C LEU A 678 28.39 8.66 -15.84
N LEU A 679 27.84 9.78 -16.34
CA LEU A 679 26.85 9.77 -17.43
C LEU A 679 27.35 9.11 -18.72
N ASN A 680 28.67 9.17 -19.00
CA ASN A 680 29.26 8.62 -20.23
C ASN A 680 29.81 7.19 -20.07
N GLY A 681 30.03 6.70 -18.84
CA GLY A 681 30.76 5.45 -18.59
C GLY A 681 30.11 4.44 -17.64
N GLU A 682 29.07 4.81 -16.90
CA GLU A 682 28.41 3.94 -15.92
C GLU A 682 27.34 3.04 -16.56
N SER A 683 27.26 1.76 -16.15
CA SER A 683 26.25 0.81 -16.65
C SER A 683 24.87 1.04 -16.02
N GLU A 684 24.86 1.39 -14.74
CA GLU A 684 23.64 1.47 -13.95
C GLU A 684 22.83 2.74 -14.21
N GLY A 685 21.60 2.56 -14.70
CA GLY A 685 20.67 3.66 -14.98
C GLY A 685 20.33 4.48 -13.73
N VAL A 686 20.27 3.85 -12.56
CA VAL A 686 19.98 4.51 -11.28
C VAL A 686 21.05 5.55 -10.93
N LEU A 687 22.34 5.24 -11.11
CA LEU A 687 23.41 6.19 -10.82
C LEU A 687 23.49 7.29 -11.89
N ARG A 688 23.29 6.96 -13.18
CA ARG A 688 23.18 7.98 -14.24
C ARG A 688 22.01 8.94 -14.00
N ARG A 689 20.88 8.45 -13.48
CA ARG A 689 19.72 9.28 -13.10
C ARG A 689 20.11 10.31 -12.04
N GLU A 690 20.70 9.90 -10.93
CA GLU A 690 21.11 10.84 -9.87
C GLU A 690 22.22 11.79 -10.33
N ALA A 691 23.18 11.33 -11.14
CA ALA A 691 24.22 12.19 -11.72
C ALA A 691 23.63 13.31 -12.60
N SER A 692 22.58 13.01 -13.38
CA SER A 692 21.88 14.02 -14.18
C SER A 692 21.13 15.05 -13.31
N LEU A 693 20.54 14.63 -12.18
CA LEU A 693 19.87 15.52 -11.23
C LEU A 693 20.86 16.43 -10.50
N LEU A 694 22.02 15.91 -10.09
CA LEU A 694 23.09 16.71 -9.50
C LEU A 694 23.57 17.81 -10.44
N LEU A 695 23.76 17.49 -11.73
CA LEU A 695 24.14 18.49 -12.74
C LEU A 695 23.06 19.57 -12.95
N CYS A 696 21.77 19.21 -12.91
CA CYS A 696 20.67 20.18 -12.93
C CYS A 696 20.71 21.15 -11.74
N GLU A 697 20.91 20.64 -10.52
CA GLU A 697 20.94 21.46 -9.30
C GLU A 697 22.22 22.32 -9.21
N VAL A 698 23.36 21.80 -9.67
CA VAL A 698 24.59 22.61 -9.85
C VAL A 698 24.33 23.76 -10.83
N PHE A 699 23.74 23.51 -12.01
CA PHE A 699 23.43 24.57 -12.97
C PHE A 699 22.45 25.63 -12.44
N LYS A 700 21.46 25.18 -11.65
CA LYS A 700 20.40 26.04 -11.09
C LYS A 700 20.88 26.92 -9.93
N HIS A 701 21.75 26.40 -9.06
CA HIS A 701 22.17 27.09 -7.83
C HIS A 701 23.61 27.62 -7.86
N ARG A 702 24.46 27.18 -8.78
CA ARG A 702 25.90 27.50 -8.81
C ARG A 702 26.35 28.14 -10.12
N LYS A 703 27.43 28.92 -10.05
CA LYS A 703 28.03 29.56 -11.24
C LYS A 703 28.89 28.55 -11.99
N VAL A 704 28.37 28.01 -13.07
CA VAL A 704 29.12 27.10 -13.95
C VAL A 704 29.95 27.91 -14.96
N GLN A 705 31.22 27.56 -15.13
CA GLN A 705 32.09 28.17 -16.15
C GLN A 705 31.62 27.80 -17.56
N SER A 706 31.83 28.68 -18.55
CA SER A 706 31.33 28.49 -19.93
C SER A 706 31.79 27.17 -20.56
N ASP A 707 33.04 26.78 -20.34
CA ASP A 707 33.61 25.55 -20.90
C ASP A 707 32.98 24.28 -20.28
N LEU A 708 32.71 24.32 -18.98
CA LEU A 708 32.01 23.24 -18.27
C LEU A 708 30.54 23.17 -18.71
N LEU A 709 29.88 24.30 -18.88
CA LEU A 709 28.50 24.37 -19.38
C LEU A 709 28.41 23.77 -20.79
N HIS A 710 29.38 24.04 -21.67
CA HIS A 710 29.42 23.44 -23.00
C HIS A 710 29.57 21.90 -22.93
N LYS A 711 30.44 21.38 -22.07
CA LYS A 711 30.54 19.92 -21.83
C LYS A 711 29.23 19.33 -21.27
N MET A 712 28.55 20.03 -20.38
CA MET A 712 27.23 19.62 -19.86
C MET A 712 26.20 19.55 -20.97
N CYS A 713 26.11 20.56 -21.86
CA CYS A 713 25.24 20.56 -23.03
C CYS A 713 25.53 19.35 -23.96
N ILE A 714 26.80 19.08 -24.29
CA ILE A 714 27.18 17.90 -25.10
C ILE A 714 26.72 16.61 -24.43
N THR A 715 26.98 16.46 -23.12
CA THR A 715 26.68 15.23 -22.39
C THR A 715 25.18 15.01 -22.30
N MET A 716 24.41 16.03 -21.91
CA MET A 716 22.95 15.96 -21.80
C MET A 716 22.25 15.75 -23.16
N ALA A 717 22.80 16.29 -24.26
CA ALA A 717 22.31 15.98 -25.60
C ALA A 717 22.49 14.49 -25.94
N ASN A 718 23.68 13.94 -25.67
CA ASN A 718 23.96 12.52 -25.89
C ASN A 718 23.10 11.61 -24.99
N VAL A 719 22.87 12.00 -23.73
CA VAL A 719 21.98 11.25 -22.80
C VAL A 719 20.56 11.18 -23.33
N VAL A 720 19.91 12.31 -23.67
CA VAL A 720 18.54 12.30 -24.22
C VAL A 720 18.45 11.41 -25.47
N LEU A 721 19.43 11.53 -26.37
CA LEU A 721 19.38 10.87 -27.69
C LEU A 721 19.92 9.43 -27.72
N SER A 722 20.60 8.94 -26.67
CA SER A 722 21.35 7.67 -26.69
C SER A 722 21.41 6.89 -25.37
N ASP A 723 20.81 7.35 -24.28
CA ASP A 723 20.58 6.48 -23.11
C ASP A 723 19.51 5.41 -23.42
N LEU A 724 19.47 4.35 -22.61
CA LEU A 724 18.45 3.30 -22.66
C LEU A 724 17.34 3.54 -21.63
N HIS A 725 17.63 4.26 -20.54
CA HIS A 725 16.71 4.43 -19.43
C HIS A 725 15.90 5.72 -19.57
N TRP A 726 14.58 5.60 -19.64
CA TRP A 726 13.67 6.73 -19.84
C TRP A 726 13.79 7.79 -18.72
N GLU A 727 13.98 7.38 -17.46
CA GLU A 727 14.16 8.31 -16.33
C GLU A 727 15.39 9.22 -16.51
N VAL A 728 16.48 8.68 -17.06
CA VAL A 728 17.72 9.43 -17.31
C VAL A 728 17.50 10.43 -18.45
N LYS A 729 16.79 10.02 -19.52
CA LYS A 729 16.38 10.92 -20.61
C LYS A 729 15.47 12.05 -20.11
N VAL A 730 14.46 11.74 -19.28
CA VAL A 730 13.54 12.72 -18.69
C VAL A 730 14.28 13.74 -17.82
N ASN A 731 15.27 13.32 -17.04
CA ASN A 731 16.09 14.24 -16.25
C ASN A 731 17.04 15.10 -17.10
N ALA A 732 17.59 14.55 -18.18
CA ALA A 732 18.33 15.35 -19.16
C ALA A 732 17.41 16.31 -19.95
N LEU A 733 16.13 15.99 -20.16
CA LEU A 733 15.13 16.94 -20.67
C LEU A 733 14.79 18.04 -19.64
N ASN A 734 14.74 17.72 -18.34
CA ASN A 734 14.63 18.74 -17.28
C ASN A 734 15.82 19.73 -17.31
N PHE A 735 17.05 19.27 -17.61
CA PHE A 735 18.19 20.16 -17.82
C PHE A 735 17.97 21.14 -18.99
N TRP A 736 17.41 20.68 -20.11
CA TRP A 736 17.10 21.55 -21.24
C TRP A 736 16.02 22.59 -20.92
N GLN A 737 14.97 22.21 -20.17
CA GLN A 737 13.99 23.17 -19.64
C GLN A 737 14.66 24.26 -18.79
N LEU A 738 15.56 23.88 -17.87
CA LEU A 738 16.32 24.84 -17.06
C LEU A 738 17.18 25.79 -17.90
N ILE A 739 17.82 25.31 -18.98
CA ILE A 739 18.55 26.18 -19.92
C ILE A 739 17.62 27.20 -20.57
N ILE A 740 16.45 26.77 -21.05
CA ILE A 740 15.46 27.66 -21.69
C ILE A 740 15.02 28.75 -20.70
N ASP A 741 14.61 28.35 -19.49
CA ASP A 741 14.13 29.28 -18.46
C ASP A 741 15.21 30.28 -18.05
N HIS A 742 16.46 29.82 -17.90
CA HIS A 742 17.60 30.68 -17.58
C HIS A 742 17.87 31.71 -18.69
N ARG A 743 17.88 31.29 -19.96
CA ARG A 743 18.11 32.20 -21.11
C ARG A 743 16.98 33.22 -21.26
N MET A 744 15.73 32.81 -21.06
CA MET A 744 14.58 33.72 -21.05
C MET A 744 14.66 34.73 -19.91
N ASN A 745 15.05 34.31 -18.70
CA ASN A 745 15.23 35.17 -17.54
C ASN A 745 16.38 36.18 -17.75
N ASP A 746 17.50 35.78 -18.35
CA ASP A 746 18.58 36.70 -18.73
C ASP A 746 18.14 37.78 -19.74
N GLN A 747 17.19 37.46 -20.63
CA GLN A 747 16.55 38.45 -21.50
C GLN A 747 15.42 39.24 -20.82
N GLY A 748 15.11 38.99 -19.55
CA GLY A 748 14.20 39.78 -18.71
C GLY A 748 12.78 39.22 -18.57
N MET A 749 12.54 37.94 -18.89
CA MET A 749 11.29 37.24 -18.59
C MET A 749 11.21 36.89 -17.09
N ILE A 750 10.09 37.17 -16.45
CA ILE A 750 9.83 36.87 -15.04
C ILE A 750 8.48 36.14 -14.95
N ASP A 751 8.41 35.04 -14.22
CA ASP A 751 7.20 34.23 -14.01
C ASP A 751 6.45 33.86 -15.32
N GLY A 752 7.19 33.58 -16.39
CA GLY A 752 6.63 33.19 -17.69
C GLY A 752 6.07 34.34 -18.54
N VAL A 753 6.35 35.60 -18.17
CA VAL A 753 5.86 36.81 -18.84
C VAL A 753 6.98 37.85 -18.99
N PHE A 754 6.98 38.63 -20.07
CA PHE A 754 7.81 39.83 -20.18
C PHE A 754 7.08 41.03 -19.55
N PRO A 755 7.59 41.63 -18.46
CA PRO A 755 6.98 42.81 -17.85
C PRO A 755 7.11 44.03 -18.77
N GLN A 756 6.24 45.05 -18.59
CA GLN A 756 6.32 46.28 -19.41
C GLN A 756 7.65 47.02 -19.27
N VAL A 757 8.31 46.89 -18.11
CA VAL A 757 9.63 47.45 -17.82
C VAL A 757 10.52 46.36 -17.24
N THR A 758 11.77 46.27 -17.71
CA THR A 758 12.75 45.32 -17.16
C THR A 758 14.10 46.00 -16.95
N PHE A 759 14.87 45.54 -15.96
CA PHE A 759 16.25 45.99 -15.78
C PHE A 759 17.18 45.20 -16.70
N SER A 760 17.72 45.83 -17.73
CA SER A 760 18.71 45.18 -18.60
C SER A 760 20.04 45.05 -17.88
N LYS A 761 20.46 43.82 -17.56
CA LYS A 761 21.79 43.50 -17.01
C LYS A 761 22.92 44.03 -17.91
N GLU A 762 22.72 43.93 -19.23
CA GLU A 762 23.64 44.36 -20.29
C GLU A 762 23.82 45.90 -20.33
N HIS A 763 22.72 46.66 -20.27
CA HIS A 763 22.75 48.12 -20.37
C HIS A 763 22.75 48.85 -19.01
N ARG A 764 22.64 48.10 -17.91
CA ARG A 764 22.51 48.55 -16.51
C ARG A 764 21.46 49.66 -16.30
N LYS A 765 20.34 49.56 -17.01
CA LYS A 765 19.23 50.53 -17.00
C LYS A 765 17.88 49.84 -17.07
N ILE A 766 16.85 50.51 -16.57
CA ILE A 766 15.44 50.12 -16.79
C ILE A 766 15.09 50.44 -18.24
N ILE A 767 14.54 49.47 -18.97
CA ILE A 767 14.13 49.58 -20.37
C ILE A 767 12.65 49.20 -20.48
N ASN A 768 11.87 50.02 -21.19
CA ASN A 768 10.50 49.68 -21.57
C ASN A 768 10.53 48.62 -22.69
N LEU A 769 9.89 47.48 -22.47
CA LEU A 769 9.86 46.38 -23.43
C LEU A 769 8.75 46.61 -24.46
N THR A 770 9.11 47.15 -25.63
CA THR A 770 8.21 47.18 -26.78
C THR A 770 8.07 45.80 -27.41
N PRO A 771 6.97 45.48 -28.12
CA PRO A 771 6.79 44.18 -28.77
C PRO A 771 7.95 43.79 -29.69
N ALA A 772 8.48 44.74 -30.47
CA ALA A 772 9.65 44.52 -31.33
C ALA A 772 10.93 44.20 -30.52
N ALA A 773 11.13 44.84 -29.36
CA ALA A 773 12.27 44.55 -28.50
C ALA A 773 12.17 43.18 -27.81
N ILE A 774 10.94 42.71 -27.52
CA ILE A 774 10.70 41.34 -27.02
C ILE A 774 10.99 40.31 -28.13
N GLN A 775 10.51 40.55 -29.35
CA GLN A 775 10.79 39.68 -30.50
C GLN A 775 12.29 39.53 -30.78
N GLU A 776 13.06 40.63 -30.72
CA GLU A 776 14.51 40.59 -30.93
C GLU A 776 15.23 39.80 -29.83
N ARG A 777 14.82 39.98 -28.57
CA ARG A 777 15.31 39.20 -27.43
C ARG A 777 15.00 37.71 -27.58
N LEU A 778 13.78 37.37 -27.99
CA LEU A 778 13.38 35.98 -28.22
C LEU A 778 14.14 35.34 -29.40
N ARG A 779 14.42 36.08 -30.47
CA ARG A 779 15.33 35.61 -31.54
C ARG A 779 16.74 35.36 -31.02
N LYS A 780 17.28 36.25 -30.18
CA LYS A 780 18.57 36.05 -29.50
C LYS A 780 18.57 34.77 -28.66
N VAL A 781 17.51 34.51 -27.87
CA VAL A 781 17.36 33.23 -27.13
C VAL A 781 17.34 32.03 -28.08
N LEU A 782 16.58 32.07 -29.18
CA LEU A 782 16.52 30.95 -30.13
C LEU A 782 17.88 30.67 -30.78
N VAL A 783 18.68 31.70 -31.08
CA VAL A 783 20.06 31.54 -31.59
C VAL A 783 20.98 30.94 -30.52
N GLU A 784 20.88 31.39 -29.27
CA GLU A 784 21.65 30.82 -28.15
C GLU A 784 21.24 29.37 -27.85
N LEU A 785 19.95 29.01 -27.94
CA LEU A 785 19.47 27.63 -27.79
C LEU A 785 19.88 26.73 -28.97
N SER A 786 19.91 27.29 -30.18
CA SER A 786 20.42 26.63 -31.39
C SER A 786 21.88 26.24 -31.25
N GLN A 787 22.73 27.19 -30.83
CA GLN A 787 24.17 26.97 -30.62
C GLN A 787 24.49 25.94 -29.52
N ASN A 788 23.62 25.82 -28.52
CA ASN A 788 23.72 24.79 -27.48
C ASN A 788 23.08 23.43 -27.88
N GLY A 789 22.51 23.32 -29.10
CA GLY A 789 21.85 22.11 -29.62
C GLY A 789 20.49 21.77 -29.00
N CYS A 790 19.98 22.59 -28.08
CA CYS A 790 18.70 22.38 -27.40
C CYS A 790 17.54 22.17 -28.39
N LEU A 791 17.50 22.98 -29.46
CA LEU A 791 16.45 22.92 -30.47
C LEU A 791 16.46 21.61 -31.27
N HIS A 792 17.65 21.06 -31.54
CA HIS A 792 17.78 19.76 -32.20
C HIS A 792 17.31 18.64 -31.26
N VAL A 793 17.79 18.63 -30.01
CA VAL A 793 17.45 17.58 -29.04
C VAL A 793 15.93 17.46 -28.85
N LEU A 794 15.24 18.57 -28.62
CA LEU A 794 13.78 18.57 -28.39
C LEU A 794 13.01 18.01 -29.60
N LEU A 795 13.41 18.40 -30.81
CA LEU A 795 12.74 18.01 -32.05
C LEU A 795 13.00 16.54 -32.41
N GLU A 796 14.27 16.12 -32.35
CA GLU A 796 14.73 14.74 -32.60
C GLU A 796 14.07 13.75 -31.62
N THR A 797 13.85 14.17 -30.36
CA THR A 797 13.18 13.34 -29.32
C THR A 797 11.71 13.06 -29.64
N ILE A 798 11.00 13.98 -30.33
CA ILE A 798 9.60 13.77 -30.73
C ILE A 798 9.51 13.05 -32.08
N GLN A 799 10.49 13.27 -32.97
CA GLN A 799 10.52 12.65 -34.31
C GLN A 799 10.95 11.16 -34.27
N LYS A 800 11.70 10.74 -33.25
CA LYS A 800 12.04 9.32 -33.04
C LYS A 800 10.93 8.53 -32.38
N ASP A 801 11.00 7.22 -32.57
CA ASP A 801 10.30 6.30 -31.68
C ASP A 801 11.08 6.24 -30.35
N GLU A 802 10.39 6.56 -29.28
CA GLU A 802 10.93 6.91 -27.96
C GLU A 802 9.83 6.68 -26.92
N ASP A 803 10.25 6.40 -25.68
CA ASP A 803 9.37 6.12 -24.55
C ASP A 803 8.31 7.23 -24.33
N LEU A 804 7.09 6.84 -23.97
CA LEU A 804 5.96 7.76 -23.86
C LEU A 804 6.22 8.89 -22.84
N GLU A 805 6.90 8.64 -21.72
CA GLU A 805 7.19 9.68 -20.73
C GLU A 805 8.27 10.65 -21.22
N VAL A 806 9.25 10.16 -22.00
CA VAL A 806 10.26 10.99 -22.66
C VAL A 806 9.57 11.91 -23.69
N VAL A 807 8.66 11.36 -24.50
CA VAL A 807 7.92 12.11 -25.52
C VAL A 807 6.96 13.11 -24.88
N LYS A 808 6.18 12.71 -23.86
CA LYS A 808 5.34 13.63 -23.07
C LYS A 808 6.16 14.78 -22.51
N LYS A 809 7.37 14.49 -22.00
CA LYS A 809 8.23 15.52 -21.42
C LYS A 809 8.76 16.48 -22.47
N ALA A 810 9.27 15.99 -23.60
CA ALA A 810 9.71 16.83 -24.71
C ALA A 810 8.55 17.68 -25.26
N SER A 811 7.36 17.08 -25.43
CA SER A 811 6.12 17.76 -25.80
C SER A 811 5.75 18.89 -24.85
N GLN A 812 5.81 18.67 -23.53
CA GLN A 812 5.56 19.71 -22.53
C GLN A 812 6.49 20.93 -22.72
N ILE A 813 7.78 20.67 -22.93
CA ILE A 813 8.80 21.72 -23.12
C ILE A 813 8.53 22.50 -24.41
N ILE A 814 8.27 21.80 -25.52
CA ILE A 814 7.97 22.45 -26.81
C ILE A 814 6.67 23.25 -26.73
N THR A 815 5.58 22.73 -26.17
CA THR A 815 4.31 23.45 -26.05
C THR A 815 4.45 24.70 -25.18
N SER A 816 5.22 24.63 -24.07
CA SER A 816 5.55 25.80 -23.24
C SER A 816 6.31 26.88 -24.03
N LEU A 817 7.37 26.49 -24.74
CA LEU A 817 8.16 27.40 -25.59
C LEU A 817 7.30 28.00 -26.73
N SER A 818 6.48 27.18 -27.39
CA SER A 818 5.56 27.59 -28.46
C SER A 818 4.58 28.65 -27.96
N GLY A 819 3.96 28.44 -26.79
CA GLY A 819 3.04 29.39 -26.18
C GLY A 819 3.69 30.71 -25.76
N VAL A 820 5.02 30.77 -25.54
CA VAL A 820 5.75 32.05 -25.38
C VAL A 820 5.95 32.73 -26.74
N LEU A 821 6.33 31.98 -27.77
CA LEU A 821 6.62 32.51 -29.12
C LEU A 821 5.36 33.02 -29.84
N GLU A 822 4.23 32.31 -29.72
CA GLU A 822 2.91 32.72 -30.23
C GLU A 822 2.43 34.02 -29.58
N ARG A 823 2.50 34.12 -28.23
CA ARG A 823 2.12 35.33 -27.47
C ARG A 823 2.86 36.60 -27.90
N HIS A 824 4.04 36.47 -28.49
CA HIS A 824 4.86 37.57 -28.96
C HIS A 824 5.00 37.65 -30.49
N GLY A 825 4.18 36.90 -31.25
CA GLY A 825 4.09 37.02 -32.71
C GLY A 825 5.32 36.53 -33.47
N LEU A 826 6.03 35.53 -32.93
CA LEU A 826 7.10 34.79 -33.64
C LEU A 826 6.60 33.49 -34.28
N LEU A 827 5.38 33.08 -33.95
CA LEU A 827 4.62 32.01 -34.58
C LEU A 827 3.23 32.55 -34.95
N GLU A 828 2.66 32.10 -36.06
CA GLU A 828 1.26 32.37 -36.40
C GLU A 828 0.35 31.51 -35.51
N PRO A 829 -0.76 32.04 -34.98
CA PRO A 829 -1.68 31.26 -34.15
C PRO A 829 -2.28 30.13 -34.97
N LYS A 830 -2.23 28.90 -34.44
CA LYS A 830 -2.81 27.72 -35.10
C LYS A 830 -4.31 27.95 -35.34
N ASN A 831 -4.71 28.00 -36.62
CA ASN A 831 -6.08 28.28 -37.04
C ASN A 831 -7.05 27.20 -36.52
N VAL A 832 -7.70 27.46 -35.39
CA VAL A 832 -8.89 26.70 -34.98
C VAL A 832 -10.03 27.10 -35.91
N SER A 833 -10.49 26.15 -36.73
CA SER A 833 -11.59 26.32 -37.67
C SER A 833 -12.92 26.56 -36.93
N ALA A 834 -13.25 27.81 -36.65
CA ALA A 834 -14.58 28.21 -36.17
C ALA A 834 -15.60 28.14 -37.33
N PRO A 835 -16.80 27.57 -37.13
CA PRO A 835 -17.86 27.61 -38.13
C PRO A 835 -18.34 29.05 -38.37
N SER A 836 -18.64 29.39 -39.61
CA SER A 836 -19.15 30.69 -40.02
C SER A 836 -20.46 31.06 -39.29
N PRO A 837 -20.60 32.27 -38.72
CA PRO A 837 -21.87 32.72 -38.17
C PRO A 837 -22.86 33.08 -39.28
N THR A 838 -24.03 32.44 -39.26
CA THR A 838 -25.15 32.75 -40.15
C THR A 838 -25.77 34.11 -39.81
N SER A 839 -26.22 34.83 -40.83
CA SER A 839 -26.90 36.13 -40.72
C SER A 839 -28.31 36.04 -40.11
N SER A 840 -28.68 36.96 -39.19
CA SER A 840 -29.81 37.90 -39.35
C SER A 840 -29.97 38.88 -38.16
N GLU A 841 -30.70 39.97 -38.41
CA GLU A 841 -31.47 40.82 -37.45
C GLU A 841 -30.77 41.64 -36.35
N ALA A 842 -30.43 42.88 -36.73
CA ALA A 842 -30.80 44.11 -35.98
C ALA A 842 -32.19 44.59 -36.49
N PRO A 843 -32.92 45.62 -35.92
CA PRO A 843 -32.43 46.85 -35.24
C PRO A 843 -33.45 47.40 -34.16
N PRO A 844 -33.69 48.72 -33.92
CA PRO A 844 -32.89 49.96 -34.00
C PRO A 844 -32.91 50.90 -32.74
N ALA A 845 -32.01 51.90 -32.70
CA ALA A 845 -32.17 53.29 -32.14
C ALA A 845 -32.44 53.52 -30.61
N SER A 846 -32.01 54.61 -29.94
CA SER A 846 -31.11 55.76 -30.26
C SER A 846 -30.88 56.68 -29.03
N ASN A 847 -29.68 57.32 -28.91
CA ASN A 847 -29.40 58.60 -28.19
C ASN A 847 -29.62 58.65 -26.65
N LEU A 848 -29.04 59.52 -25.81
CA LEU A 848 -27.99 60.57 -25.81
C LEU A 848 -27.64 60.80 -24.30
N ASN A 849 -26.40 60.95 -23.79
CA ASN A 849 -25.77 62.25 -23.50
C ASN A 849 -24.48 62.15 -22.61
N HIS A 850 -23.50 63.02 -22.89
CA HIS A 850 -22.56 63.74 -22.00
C HIS A 850 -21.59 63.06 -21.00
N LEU A 851 -20.28 63.31 -21.23
CA LEU A 851 -19.30 64.03 -20.35
C LEU A 851 -19.33 63.80 -18.80
N SER A 852 -18.23 63.54 -18.07
CA SER A 852 -16.79 63.78 -18.30
C SER A 852 -15.88 62.86 -17.44
N SER A 853 -14.62 62.69 -17.84
CA SER A 853 -13.47 62.20 -17.03
C SER A 853 -13.01 63.28 -15.99
N PRO A 854 -12.02 63.08 -15.06
CA PRO A 854 -10.91 62.11 -15.14
C PRO A 854 -10.36 61.49 -13.81
N SER A 855 -9.34 60.63 -14.02
CA SER A 855 -8.21 60.20 -13.17
C SER A 855 -7.88 61.01 -11.88
N ASN A 856 -7.22 60.47 -10.84
CA ASN A 856 -5.98 59.68 -10.90
C ASN A 856 -5.57 59.08 -9.52
N GLN A 857 -4.73 58.03 -9.53
CA GLN A 857 -3.63 57.67 -8.59
C GLN A 857 -3.77 57.78 -7.05
N SER A 858 -3.26 56.75 -6.36
CA SER A 858 -2.64 56.86 -5.03
C SER A 858 -1.33 56.04 -4.95
N ASN A 859 -0.36 56.55 -4.19
CA ASN A 859 0.98 55.99 -4.00
C ASN A 859 1.15 55.41 -2.59
N TYR A 860 2.18 54.59 -2.42
CA TYR A 860 2.74 54.11 -1.14
C TYR A 860 3.05 55.25 -0.14
N THR A 861 2.92 54.98 1.18
CA THR A 861 4.09 54.84 2.11
C THR A 861 3.68 54.32 3.50
N SER A 862 4.67 53.83 4.25
CA SER A 862 4.66 53.25 5.61
C SER A 862 4.43 54.24 6.76
N GLU A 863 3.94 53.76 7.92
CA GLU A 863 4.55 53.97 9.26
C GLU A 863 3.81 53.22 10.39
N SER A 864 4.39 53.20 11.60
CA SER A 864 3.88 52.64 12.88
C SER A 864 4.43 53.52 14.03
N PRO A 865 4.06 53.37 15.34
CA PRO A 865 2.99 52.63 16.02
C PRO A 865 2.23 53.47 17.09
N ASN A 866 1.50 52.82 18.04
CA ASN A 866 0.95 53.34 19.32
C ASN A 866 -0.28 54.29 19.22
N SER A 867 -1.26 54.32 20.14
CA SER A 867 -1.52 53.62 21.42
C SER A 867 -3.02 53.68 21.79
N LEU A 868 -3.49 52.87 22.75
CA LEU A 868 -4.35 53.31 23.89
C LEU A 868 -4.60 52.17 24.90
N CYS A 869 -4.45 52.47 26.20
CA CYS A 869 -4.86 51.62 27.33
C CYS A 869 -6.40 51.60 27.47
N GLU A 870 -7.05 50.65 28.13
CA GLU A 870 -7.10 50.35 29.59
C GLU A 870 -7.89 49.00 29.78
N LYS A 871 -7.89 48.18 30.86
CA LYS A 871 -7.36 48.13 32.25
C LYS A 871 -7.67 46.70 32.82
N ASP A 872 -7.27 46.17 33.99
CA ASP A 872 -6.40 46.59 35.12
C ASP A 872 -5.93 45.38 36.00
N ILE A 873 -4.84 45.55 36.79
CA ILE A 873 -4.61 45.20 38.24
C ILE A 873 -5.06 43.82 38.83
N THR A 874 -4.29 43.04 39.63
CA THR A 874 -2.90 43.13 40.20
C THR A 874 -2.40 41.78 40.77
N SER A 875 -1.06 41.60 40.77
CA SER A 875 -0.12 41.09 41.83
C SER A 875 -0.56 40.03 42.90
N THR A 876 0.34 39.24 43.53
CA THR A 876 1.70 39.58 44.00
C THR A 876 2.57 38.34 44.34
N SER A 877 3.87 38.43 44.03
CA SER A 877 5.05 37.84 44.72
C SER A 877 5.06 36.41 45.28
N ILE A 878 6.03 35.63 44.78
CA ILE A 878 6.61 34.42 45.38
C ILE A 878 7.60 34.81 46.51
N GLY A 879 7.81 33.93 47.49
CA GLY A 879 8.91 34.00 48.46
C GLY A 879 9.55 32.62 48.69
N ASP A 880 10.87 32.59 48.91
CA ASP A 880 11.69 31.39 49.12
C ASP A 880 11.39 30.65 50.45
N PHE A 881 11.79 29.38 50.57
CA PHE A 881 12.76 28.87 51.57
C PHE A 881 12.87 27.32 51.60
N ASN A 882 13.99 26.81 51.05
CA ASN A 882 15.00 25.93 51.67
C ASN A 882 14.67 24.79 52.69
N THR A 883 15.61 23.82 52.73
CA THR A 883 15.95 22.83 53.80
C THR A 883 15.21 21.48 53.96
N ASN A 884 15.94 20.42 53.56
CA ASN A 884 16.45 19.30 54.37
C ASN A 884 15.57 18.21 55.06
N PHE A 885 16.19 17.02 54.99
CA PHE A 885 16.51 16.04 56.07
C PHE A 885 15.74 14.71 56.17
N ASP A 886 16.58 13.70 56.40
CA ASP A 886 16.38 12.37 56.99
C ASP A 886 15.52 11.33 56.25
N SER A 887 16.03 10.17 55.80
CA SER A 887 17.03 9.19 56.29
C SER A 887 16.43 7.99 57.03
N ALA A 888 17.29 6.98 57.23
CA ALA A 888 17.02 5.61 57.69
C ALA A 888 16.39 4.68 56.65
N LYS A 889 16.83 3.43 56.44
CA LYS A 889 18.05 2.63 56.70
C LYS A 889 17.57 1.18 56.69
N SER A 890 18.28 0.29 55.98
CA SER A 890 18.52 -1.13 56.32
C SER A 890 17.30 -2.07 56.56
N GLN A 891 17.29 -3.31 56.10
CA GLN A 891 18.32 -4.30 56.43
C GLN A 891 18.46 -5.41 55.38
N ASP A 892 19.70 -5.90 55.32
CA ASP A 892 20.14 -7.14 54.70
C ASP A 892 19.48 -8.39 55.33
N PHE A 893 19.37 -9.51 54.59
CA PHE A 893 20.31 -10.64 54.74
C PHE A 893 19.97 -11.82 53.79
N ASN A 894 20.86 -12.02 52.82
CA ASN A 894 21.49 -13.28 52.41
C ASN A 894 20.72 -14.63 52.40
N SER A 895 20.81 -15.25 51.21
CA SER A 895 21.29 -16.62 50.96
C SER A 895 20.52 -17.84 51.48
N PHE A 896 20.32 -18.83 50.60
CA PHE A 896 20.94 -20.14 50.76
C PHE A 896 21.22 -20.79 49.38
N GLN A 897 22.26 -21.63 49.32
CA GLN A 897 22.80 -22.24 48.09
C GLN A 897 22.28 -23.67 47.83
N ASN A 898 22.67 -24.20 46.66
CA ASN A 898 22.71 -25.61 46.23
C ASN A 898 21.38 -26.16 45.66
N SER A 899 21.39 -27.02 44.63
CA SER A 899 22.47 -27.90 44.15
C SER A 899 22.35 -28.27 42.66
N ASP A 900 23.48 -28.45 41.96
CA ASP A 900 23.54 -29.06 40.63
C ASP A 900 23.22 -30.57 40.62
N LYS A 901 22.53 -31.03 39.56
CA LYS A 901 23.09 -32.06 38.64
C LYS A 901 22.27 -32.17 37.33
N PRO A 902 22.90 -32.57 36.21
CA PRO A 902 22.37 -32.33 34.87
C PRO A 902 21.54 -33.50 34.32
N ALA A 903 20.56 -33.19 33.49
CA ALA A 903 19.85 -34.17 32.66
C ALA A 903 19.58 -33.61 31.25
N LYS A 904 20.36 -34.12 30.29
CA LYS A 904 20.12 -34.25 28.85
C LYS A 904 19.21 -33.23 28.14
N SER A 905 19.84 -32.47 27.26
CA SER A 905 19.23 -31.82 26.10
C SER A 905 18.22 -32.75 25.38
N ILE A 906 17.01 -32.24 25.16
CA ILE A 906 16.08 -32.72 24.12
C ILE A 906 16.17 -31.66 23.02
N LEU A 907 17.04 -31.89 22.04
CA LEU A 907 17.17 -31.09 20.82
C LEU A 907 16.78 -31.91 19.57
N ASP A 908 15.93 -32.91 19.75
CA ASP A 908 15.31 -33.70 18.69
C ASP A 908 13.78 -33.54 18.78
N LEU A 909 13.28 -32.38 18.34
CA LEU A 909 11.88 -32.20 17.93
C LEU A 909 11.86 -31.44 16.60
N ASP A 910 11.68 -32.23 15.55
CA ASP A 910 11.61 -31.87 14.14
C ASP A 910 10.35 -31.03 13.82
N PRO A 911 10.47 -29.87 13.13
CA PRO A 911 9.34 -29.02 12.79
C PRO A 911 8.58 -29.48 11.53
N GLN A 912 8.19 -30.75 11.44
CA GLN A 912 7.28 -31.26 10.41
C GLN A 912 5.91 -31.62 11.00
N GLY A 913 5.09 -30.58 11.20
CA GLY A 913 3.79 -30.65 11.88
C GLY A 913 2.60 -30.09 11.08
N MET A 914 2.70 -29.97 9.75
CA MET A 914 1.54 -29.71 8.88
C MET A 914 1.56 -30.65 7.68
N GLY A 915 0.47 -31.41 7.50
CA GLY A 915 0.43 -32.52 6.57
C GLY A 915 0.26 -32.09 5.12
N PHE A 916 1.34 -32.17 4.33
CA PHE A 916 1.27 -32.46 2.90
C PHE A 916 1.73 -33.91 2.69
N ALA A 917 0.76 -34.81 2.64
CA ALA A 917 0.94 -36.18 2.19
C ALA A 917 -0.14 -36.49 1.15
N VAL A 918 0.22 -37.26 0.12
CA VAL A 918 -0.53 -37.51 -1.13
C VAL A 918 -0.31 -36.43 -2.20
N LEU A 919 0.80 -36.56 -2.94
CA LEU A 919 0.94 -36.36 -4.40
C LEU A 919 2.39 -36.74 -4.79
N ASP A 920 2.71 -38.05 -4.83
CA ASP A 920 4.02 -38.51 -5.32
C ASP A 920 3.98 -39.95 -5.90
N GLU A 921 2.94 -40.26 -6.67
CA GLU A 921 2.90 -41.39 -7.60
C GLU A 921 2.24 -40.93 -8.92
N GLU A 922 3.05 -40.34 -9.81
CA GLU A 922 2.93 -40.27 -11.28
C GLU A 922 3.67 -39.03 -11.82
N LEU A 923 4.99 -39.13 -12.03
CA LEU A 923 5.76 -38.45 -13.08
C LEU A 923 7.24 -38.90 -13.00
N GLY A 924 7.57 -39.98 -13.70
CA GLY A 924 8.94 -40.53 -13.71
C GLY A 924 9.91 -39.67 -14.53
N LEU A 925 10.66 -38.79 -13.86
CA LEU A 925 11.79 -38.05 -14.42
C LEU A 925 13.04 -38.23 -13.55
N ASP A 926 13.92 -39.16 -13.94
CA ASP A 926 15.17 -39.45 -13.25
C ASP A 926 16.18 -38.29 -13.41
N PHE A 927 16.41 -37.52 -12.34
CA PHE A 927 17.57 -36.62 -12.22
C PHE A 927 18.71 -37.32 -11.46
N PRO A 928 19.94 -37.39 -12.02
CA PRO A 928 21.00 -38.19 -11.43
C PRO A 928 21.70 -37.50 -10.23
N ASN A 929 21.69 -38.18 -9.08
CA ASN A 929 22.57 -37.94 -7.91
C ASN A 929 22.52 -36.55 -7.26
N MET A 930 21.39 -36.20 -6.64
CA MET A 930 21.32 -35.20 -5.57
C MET A 930 20.73 -35.84 -4.30
N THR A 931 21.21 -35.48 -3.11
CA THR A 931 20.65 -35.97 -1.85
C THR A 931 19.55 -35.02 -1.33
N PRO A 932 18.63 -35.48 -0.46
CA PRO A 932 17.56 -34.61 0.07
C PRO A 932 18.10 -33.35 0.78
N ALA A 933 19.24 -33.45 1.46
CA ALA A 933 19.90 -32.31 2.09
C ALA A 933 20.44 -31.28 1.09
N ASP A 934 20.78 -31.70 -0.14
CA ASP A 934 21.19 -30.79 -1.22
C ASP A 934 19.95 -30.09 -1.83
N GLN A 935 18.79 -30.77 -1.85
CA GLN A 935 17.53 -30.18 -2.31
C GLN A 935 17.03 -29.12 -1.34
N ASP A 936 17.03 -29.39 -0.03
CA ASP A 936 16.64 -28.42 0.99
C ASP A 936 17.57 -27.19 0.98
N GLN A 937 18.90 -27.36 0.79
CA GLN A 937 19.82 -26.23 0.61
C GLN A 937 19.54 -25.40 -0.65
N VAL A 938 19.12 -26.03 -1.76
CA VAL A 938 18.74 -25.31 -2.98
C VAL A 938 17.42 -24.57 -2.77
N ILE A 939 16.43 -25.18 -2.11
CA ILE A 939 15.15 -24.54 -1.78
C ILE A 939 15.36 -23.35 -0.83
N ASP A 940 16.17 -23.49 0.23
CA ASP A 940 16.56 -22.39 1.10
C ASP A 940 17.36 -21.30 0.36
N SER A 941 18.22 -21.65 -0.61
CA SER A 941 18.90 -20.65 -1.44
C SER A 941 17.95 -19.94 -2.41
N ILE A 942 16.83 -20.56 -2.81
CA ILE A 942 15.83 -19.95 -3.68
C ILE A 942 14.88 -19.05 -2.87
N LEU A 943 14.48 -19.47 -1.67
CA LEU A 943 13.59 -18.70 -0.79
C LEU A 943 14.24 -17.44 -0.19
N ASN A 944 15.58 -17.38 -0.11
CA ASN A 944 16.31 -16.26 0.49
C ASN A 944 16.88 -15.25 -0.53
N ASP A 945 16.90 -15.55 -1.84
CA ASP A 945 17.37 -14.63 -2.88
C ASP A 945 16.21 -13.90 -3.58
N ARG A 946 16.42 -12.64 -3.97
CA ARG A 946 15.51 -11.94 -4.90
C ARG A 946 15.85 -12.33 -6.33
N ASP A 947 14.85 -12.45 -7.21
CA ASP A 947 14.93 -13.01 -8.58
C ASP A 947 16.16 -12.60 -9.43
N ILE A 948 16.62 -11.35 -9.30
CA ILE A 948 17.82 -10.82 -9.96
C ILE A 948 19.10 -11.60 -9.60
N ASN A 949 19.26 -12.07 -8.36
CA ASN A 949 20.43 -12.82 -7.92
C ASN A 949 20.45 -14.26 -8.46
N LEU A 950 19.26 -14.85 -8.65
CA LEU A 950 19.12 -16.18 -9.27
C LEU A 950 19.57 -16.13 -10.74
N LEU A 951 19.13 -15.11 -11.48
CA LEU A 951 19.59 -14.86 -12.86
C LEU A 951 21.10 -14.64 -12.94
N ALA A 952 21.69 -13.88 -12.01
CA ALA A 952 23.14 -13.66 -11.95
C ALA A 952 23.93 -14.97 -11.69
N LYS A 953 23.46 -15.83 -10.77
CA LYS A 953 24.07 -17.15 -10.49
C LYS A 953 24.01 -18.10 -11.69
N VAL A 954 22.93 -18.05 -12.48
CA VAL A 954 22.80 -18.84 -13.72
C VAL A 954 23.71 -18.30 -14.83
N TYR A 955 23.90 -16.98 -14.93
CA TYR A 955 24.76 -16.36 -15.95
C TYR A 955 26.27 -16.48 -15.66
N LEU A 956 26.67 -16.52 -14.38
CA LEU A 956 28.07 -16.50 -13.93
C LEU A 956 28.51 -17.84 -13.33
N GLY A 957 28.27 -18.94 -14.06
CA GLY A 957 28.57 -20.31 -13.66
C GLY A 957 30.06 -20.67 -13.51
N THR A 958 30.77 -20.04 -12.56
CA THR A 958 31.98 -20.53 -11.88
C THR A 958 32.23 -19.69 -10.63
N GLY A 959 32.39 -20.33 -9.47
CA GLY A 959 32.66 -19.63 -8.22
C GLY A 959 34.06 -19.00 -8.17
N THR A 960 34.12 -17.67 -8.21
CA THR A 960 35.30 -16.88 -7.84
C THR A 960 34.88 -15.64 -7.06
N GLU A 961 35.58 -15.37 -5.96
CA GLU A 961 35.35 -14.22 -5.07
C GLU A 961 35.53 -12.89 -5.83
N LEU A 962 34.71 -11.88 -5.51
CA LEU A 962 34.75 -10.55 -6.13
C LEU A 962 35.91 -9.70 -5.56
N PRO A 963 36.93 -9.30 -6.37
CA PRO A 963 37.80 -8.19 -6.03
C PRO A 963 37.07 -6.87 -6.34
N GLY A 964 37.01 -5.95 -5.38
CA GLY A 964 36.28 -4.69 -5.52
C GLY A 964 36.77 -3.81 -6.67
N ARG A 965 35.84 -3.31 -7.50
CA ARG A 965 35.90 -2.25 -8.55
C ARG A 965 37.21 -2.01 -9.34
N GLN A 966 38.09 -3.02 -9.44
CA GLN A 966 39.33 -3.04 -10.25
C GLN A 966 39.46 -4.34 -11.06
N GLY A 967 38.36 -4.79 -11.66
CA GLY A 967 38.42 -5.66 -12.84
C GLY A 967 38.93 -4.89 -14.08
N PRO A 968 39.38 -5.57 -15.15
CA PRO A 968 39.94 -4.91 -16.33
C PRO A 968 38.91 -3.96 -16.97
N GLU A 969 39.38 -2.78 -17.41
CA GLU A 969 38.52 -1.70 -17.90
C GLU A 969 37.76 -2.04 -19.20
N THR A 970 36.61 -2.70 -19.10
CA THR A 970 35.58 -2.66 -20.15
C THR A 970 34.62 -1.49 -19.91
N LYS A 971 35.20 -0.28 -19.82
CA LYS A 971 34.43 0.97 -19.98
C LYS A 971 33.87 0.97 -21.39
N ILE A 972 32.59 0.63 -21.55
CA ILE A 972 31.88 0.73 -22.83
C ILE A 972 31.65 2.22 -23.11
N SER A 973 32.70 2.92 -23.56
CA SER A 973 32.60 4.32 -23.95
C SER A 973 31.73 4.44 -25.19
N LYS A 974 30.46 4.76 -24.99
CA LYS A 974 29.58 5.17 -26.10
C LYS A 974 30.27 6.33 -26.83
N PRO A 975 30.40 6.29 -28.17
CA PRO A 975 31.06 7.37 -28.89
C PRO A 975 30.26 8.66 -28.73
N ILE A 976 30.81 9.62 -27.98
CA ILE A 976 30.22 10.93 -27.73
C ILE A 976 30.04 11.63 -29.09
N ARG A 977 28.77 11.85 -29.49
CA ARG A 977 28.46 12.52 -30.75
C ARG A 977 28.65 14.03 -30.57
N PRO A 978 29.16 14.74 -31.61
CA PRO A 978 29.22 16.20 -31.58
C PRO A 978 27.83 16.82 -31.52
N LEU A 979 27.72 18.01 -30.93
CA LEU A 979 26.48 18.79 -30.91
C LEU A 979 26.03 19.13 -32.33
N VAL A 980 24.82 18.70 -32.69
CA VAL A 980 24.16 19.09 -33.94
C VAL A 980 23.43 20.42 -33.73
N ILE A 981 23.75 21.41 -34.54
CA ILE A 981 23.16 22.76 -34.49
C ILE A 981 22.00 22.84 -35.48
N LEU A 982 20.78 23.02 -34.97
CA LEU A 982 19.58 23.27 -35.77
C LEU A 982 19.31 24.77 -35.84
N ASN A 983 19.25 25.34 -37.05
CA ASN A 983 18.95 26.77 -37.24
C ASN A 983 17.59 27.15 -36.63
N SER A 984 17.51 28.28 -35.94
CA SER A 984 16.27 28.84 -35.37
C SER A 984 15.13 28.95 -36.39
N ASP A 985 15.42 29.37 -37.63
CA ASP A 985 14.41 29.49 -38.69
C ASP A 985 13.95 28.13 -39.27
N GLU A 986 14.77 27.08 -39.10
CA GLU A 986 14.39 25.70 -39.43
C GLU A 986 13.52 25.11 -38.33
N PHE A 987 13.91 25.31 -37.06
CA PHE A 987 13.12 24.92 -35.89
C PHE A 987 11.72 25.54 -35.91
N LEU A 988 11.60 26.85 -36.16
CA LEU A 988 10.31 27.53 -36.26
C LEU A 988 9.42 26.95 -37.37
N ARG A 989 10.00 26.65 -38.55
CA ARG A 989 9.25 26.03 -39.66
C ARG A 989 8.74 24.63 -39.31
N GLN A 990 9.56 23.80 -38.68
CA GLN A 990 9.13 22.45 -38.28
C GLN A 990 8.12 22.47 -37.13
N LEU A 991 8.21 23.43 -36.20
CA LEU A 991 7.28 23.59 -35.09
C LEU A 991 5.86 23.98 -35.57
N VAL A 992 5.74 24.80 -36.63
CA VAL A 992 4.43 25.09 -37.27
C VAL A 992 3.77 23.81 -37.80
N THR A 993 4.54 22.89 -38.38
CA THR A 993 4.03 21.60 -38.87
C THR A 993 3.81 20.55 -37.77
N LEU A 994 4.35 20.74 -36.57
CA LEU A 994 4.36 19.71 -35.52
C LEU A 994 3.05 19.70 -34.73
N GLN A 995 2.28 18.62 -34.91
CA GLN A 995 1.04 18.34 -34.17
C GLN A 995 1.32 17.56 -32.88
N VAL A 996 2.05 18.20 -31.96
CA VAL A 996 2.50 17.64 -30.68
C VAL A 996 1.37 16.94 -29.90
N ASP A 997 0.22 17.59 -29.78
CA ASP A 997 -0.93 17.05 -29.05
C ASP A 997 -1.58 15.84 -29.75
N GLU A 998 -1.50 15.75 -31.08
CA GLU A 998 -2.02 14.59 -31.81
C GLU A 998 -1.09 13.40 -31.66
N LEU A 999 0.23 13.60 -31.78
CA LEU A 999 1.25 12.56 -31.59
C LEU A 999 1.18 11.92 -30.18
N VAL A 1000 1.05 12.74 -29.13
CA VAL A 1000 0.90 12.22 -27.76
C VAL A 1000 -0.43 11.49 -27.58
N LYS A 1001 -1.54 11.99 -28.16
CA LYS A 1001 -2.85 11.31 -28.12
C LYS A 1001 -2.82 10.00 -28.90
N GLU A 1002 -2.13 9.94 -30.04
CA GLU A 1002 -2.00 8.75 -30.87
C GLU A 1002 -1.19 7.68 -30.16
N ARG A 1003 0.01 7.99 -29.63
CA ARG A 1003 0.79 7.01 -28.84
C ARG A 1003 0.04 6.57 -27.56
N THR A 1004 -0.63 7.50 -26.86
CA THR A 1004 -1.44 7.16 -25.68
C THR A 1004 -2.66 6.29 -26.04
N ARG A 1005 -3.24 6.48 -27.22
CA ARG A 1005 -4.32 5.63 -27.74
C ARG A 1005 -3.78 4.26 -28.13
N TRP A 1006 -2.67 4.21 -28.87
CA TRP A 1006 -2.05 2.95 -29.28
C TRP A 1006 -1.72 2.03 -28.11
N ILE A 1007 -1.14 2.54 -27.02
CA ILE A 1007 -0.90 1.74 -25.79
C ILE A 1007 -2.23 1.22 -25.21
N LYS A 1008 -3.26 2.07 -25.09
CA LYS A 1008 -4.59 1.64 -24.59
C LYS A 1008 -5.30 0.63 -25.49
N ASP A 1009 -5.13 0.75 -26.80
CA ASP A 1009 -5.72 -0.15 -27.79
C ASP A 1009 -4.98 -1.49 -27.83
N THR A 1010 -3.68 -1.51 -27.47
CA THR A 1010 -2.83 -2.71 -27.47
C THR A 1010 -2.93 -3.49 -26.15
N GLU A 1011 -3.12 -2.82 -25.01
CA GLU A 1011 -3.20 -3.46 -23.68
C GLU A 1011 -4.57 -4.10 -23.34
N GLY A 1012 -5.60 -4.00 -24.20
CA GLY A 1012 -6.93 -4.51 -23.82
C GLY A 1012 -8.08 -4.40 -24.82
N ASN A 1013 -7.85 -4.61 -26.12
CA ASN A 1013 -8.95 -4.67 -27.08
C ASN A 1013 -9.56 -6.08 -27.17
N LEU A 1014 -10.88 -6.18 -26.96
CA LEU A 1014 -11.63 -7.44 -27.13
C LEU A 1014 -11.56 -7.98 -28.57
N GLU A 1015 -11.41 -7.11 -29.58
CA GLU A 1015 -11.30 -7.56 -30.97
C GLU A 1015 -9.98 -8.28 -31.28
N THR A 1016 -8.87 -7.86 -30.69
CA THR A 1016 -7.57 -8.53 -30.87
C THR A 1016 -7.57 -9.86 -30.12
N LEU A 1017 -8.03 -9.89 -28.86
CA LEU A 1017 -8.17 -11.13 -28.09
C LEU A 1017 -9.02 -12.19 -28.83
N LEU A 1018 -10.13 -11.77 -29.45
CA LEU A 1018 -10.97 -12.68 -30.24
C LEU A 1018 -10.30 -13.13 -31.55
N ASP A 1019 -9.47 -12.29 -32.18
CA ASP A 1019 -8.68 -12.68 -33.34
C ASP A 1019 -7.56 -13.66 -32.94
N ASP A 1020 -6.84 -13.42 -31.83
CA ASP A 1020 -5.79 -14.29 -31.31
C ASP A 1020 -6.33 -15.70 -31.02
N MET A 1021 -7.50 -15.78 -30.37
CA MET A 1021 -8.21 -17.05 -30.11
C MET A 1021 -8.63 -17.81 -31.39
N LEU A 1022 -8.81 -17.10 -32.52
CA LEU A 1022 -9.15 -17.69 -33.82
C LEU A 1022 -7.89 -17.99 -34.66
N ILE A 1023 -6.83 -17.19 -34.53
CA ILE A 1023 -5.55 -17.31 -35.24
C ILE A 1023 -4.69 -18.44 -34.68
N ALA A 1024 -4.70 -18.66 -33.36
CA ALA A 1024 -3.97 -19.76 -32.71
C ALA A 1024 -4.31 -21.15 -33.27
N ARG A 1025 -5.47 -21.30 -33.94
CA ARG A 1025 -5.91 -22.53 -34.62
C ARG A 1025 -5.61 -22.54 -36.13
N ALA A 1026 -5.29 -21.40 -36.73
CA ALA A 1026 -5.01 -21.29 -38.17
C ALA A 1026 -3.61 -21.82 -38.56
N ILE A 1027 -2.73 -22.02 -37.59
CA ILE A 1027 -1.42 -22.65 -37.75
C ILE A 1027 -1.58 -24.16 -37.48
N PRO A 1028 -1.34 -25.06 -38.45
CA PRO A 1028 -1.32 -26.49 -38.19
C PRO A 1028 -0.05 -26.82 -37.40
N CYS A 1029 -0.20 -27.34 -36.18
CA CYS A 1029 0.91 -27.94 -35.43
C CYS A 1029 1.28 -29.32 -36.01
N GLU A 1030 1.85 -29.33 -37.21
CA GLU A 1030 2.57 -30.47 -37.77
C GLU A 1030 4.08 -30.26 -37.56
N GLY A 1031 4.56 -30.55 -36.35
CA GLY A 1031 5.98 -30.46 -35.98
C GLY A 1031 6.16 -30.34 -34.47
N GLU A 1032 7.09 -31.11 -33.91
CA GLU A 1032 7.59 -30.92 -32.55
C GLU A 1032 8.51 -29.69 -32.54
N ASP A 1033 8.00 -28.55 -32.10
CA ASP A 1033 8.79 -27.41 -31.57
C ASP A 1033 7.83 -26.44 -30.85
N ASP A 1034 8.23 -25.94 -29.66
CA ASP A 1034 7.44 -25.02 -28.84
C ASP A 1034 7.32 -23.62 -29.47
N CYS A 1035 6.40 -23.48 -30.42
CA CYS A 1035 6.05 -22.20 -31.03
C CYS A 1035 5.04 -21.44 -30.16
N ASN A 1036 5.52 -20.86 -29.06
CA ASN A 1036 4.70 -20.03 -28.18
C ASN A 1036 4.38 -18.67 -28.85
N ALA A 1037 3.32 -18.64 -29.66
CA ALA A 1037 2.94 -17.49 -30.49
C ALA A 1037 2.48 -16.23 -29.71
N MET A 1038 2.52 -16.27 -28.37
CA MET A 1038 2.13 -15.17 -27.48
C MET A 1038 3.32 -14.47 -26.79
N ASP A 1039 4.57 -14.95 -26.94
CA ASP A 1039 5.78 -14.32 -26.35
C ASP A 1039 6.29 -13.09 -27.13
N CYS A 1040 5.39 -12.34 -27.76
CA CYS A 1040 5.68 -11.12 -28.53
C CYS A 1040 4.68 -10.00 -28.18
N TYR A 1041 4.62 -9.66 -26.89
CA TYR A 1041 3.96 -8.48 -26.33
C TYR A 1041 4.89 -7.77 -25.34
#